data_AF-A0A138A467-F1
#
_entry.id   AF-A0A138A467-F1
#
_cell.length_a   1.000
_cell.length_b   1.000
_cell.length_c   1.000
_cell.angle_alpha   90.00
_cell.angle_beta   90.00
_cell.angle_gamma   90.00
#
_symmetry.space_group_name_H-M   'P 1'
#
loop_
_entity.id
_entity.type
_entity.pdbx_description
1 polymer ?
#
loop_
_entity_poly.entity_id
_entity_poly.type
_entity_poly.pdbx_seq_one_letter_code
_entity_poly.pdbx_strand_id
1 'polypeptide(L)'
;MSENSVFPRVVVEQARSCAWATTLDRARELVPVNPGDVSLAQAVQALRRRGMSVADGLFPQVTVDALRETDVYVIPHLARQGVERTTGDLPPVYAPAELDAIEQYVRAGGGLVVLAECDTATSGNNLDELLGRFGVHVESVVVQEAAGDRRHGGNATWVRSDIAPELGGQGIVAAVEGAVFYRTGVLDVPADAVVLARTSPTASPAGRPLAAALQVGRGRVVVFSDSDLFGDDCIDDLDQRTLWTNAVTWAAGAHQDSASDGASAVARSADWVALKSAVEDLRGLQGADGAVAEPADHARAGELVDEIVARIAALAPLFAHDAEYLAALPRDFRSWVESGFARPEFDESLAAFRPDLDRADGAEHLVVFPMYTQNGNAGKVFEAVLLRVVWPEWLADVERRYGNEKFLSVAFEDFTPGYDTHSAVLFPETVTVARTPEFHWGAIFCDREAARFRRVTGAASEILSLQLPPDGERLVASQALAQSTFAMWDLIHDRTHSRGDLPFDPFMIKQRMPYWQYALEELRCDLTTFREAYRLEQEGHPYGLPVQLAILCDRLFRFPITGDRVRNYDGLGGQLLFAYLHRHGALRWRDNRLSFDWKELPLQVIRLGEEIEELYRTGIDRSKVGQWLASYQFVSSYVAPGPGSVWAKGPEALPLDGEPRGLVDLVLPDEFPLNVFYEALRRKMSAVIESARGITASAPIEVPA
;
A
#
# COMPACT_ATOMS: atom_id res chain seq x y z
N MET A 1 -15.92 14.32 3.55
CA MET A 1 -14.49 13.95 3.54
C MET A 1 -13.78 14.94 4.43
N SER A 2 -13.06 14.47 5.46
CA SER A 2 -12.39 15.31 6.45
C SER A 2 -11.29 16.16 5.82
N GLU A 3 -10.94 17.28 6.45
CA GLU A 3 -9.88 18.20 6.02
C GLU A 3 -8.47 17.57 6.02
N ASN A 4 -8.29 16.36 6.57
CA ASN A 4 -7.03 15.60 6.61
C ASN A 4 -7.09 14.32 5.74
N SER A 5 -7.27 14.48 4.41
CA SER A 5 -7.20 13.35 3.49
C SER A 5 -5.75 13.05 3.10
N VAL A 6 -5.32 11.78 3.17
CA VAL A 6 -4.01 11.31 2.64
C VAL A 6 -3.96 11.27 1.10
N PHE A 7 -5.04 11.71 0.45
CA PHE A 7 -5.18 11.74 -1.01
C PHE A 7 -5.12 13.18 -1.55
N PRO A 8 -4.63 13.36 -2.78
CA PRO A 8 -4.38 14.68 -3.35
C PRO A 8 -5.60 15.59 -3.43
N ARG A 9 -5.34 16.89 -3.31
CA ARG A 9 -6.25 18.00 -3.55
C ARG A 9 -5.99 18.58 -4.93
N VAL A 10 -6.95 18.40 -5.82
CA VAL A 10 -6.90 18.84 -7.22
C VAL A 10 -7.79 20.06 -7.39
N VAL A 11 -7.24 21.12 -7.96
CA VAL A 11 -7.99 22.31 -8.34
C VAL A 11 -7.96 22.47 -9.85
N VAL A 12 -9.13 22.60 -10.48
CA VAL A 12 -9.27 22.75 -11.93
C VAL A 12 -9.65 24.19 -12.24
N GLU A 13 -8.87 24.91 -13.05
CA GLU A 13 -9.18 26.29 -13.49
C GLU A 13 -10.58 26.37 -14.11
N GLN A 14 -11.43 27.24 -13.58
CA GLN A 14 -12.79 27.51 -14.06
C GLN A 14 -13.18 29.01 -14.02
N ALA A 15 -12.30 29.89 -13.52
CA ALA A 15 -12.50 31.35 -13.49
C ALA A 15 -12.28 31.99 -14.86
N ARG A 16 -11.26 31.53 -15.59
CA ARG A 16 -10.93 31.97 -16.95
C ARG A 16 -11.82 31.31 -17.99
N SER A 17 -11.89 31.91 -19.18
CA SER A 17 -12.60 31.37 -20.35
C SER A 17 -12.06 29.99 -20.76
N CYS A 18 -12.45 28.98 -20.01
CA CYS A 18 -12.08 27.58 -20.16
C CYS A 18 -13.09 26.88 -21.06
N ALA A 19 -12.61 26.13 -22.06
CA ALA A 19 -13.44 25.36 -22.99
C ALA A 19 -14.18 24.18 -22.33
N TRP A 20 -13.75 23.79 -21.13
CA TRP A 20 -14.21 22.60 -20.42
C TRP A 20 -14.89 22.92 -19.09
N ALA A 21 -16.01 22.28 -18.81
CA ALA A 21 -16.71 22.33 -17.54
C ALA A 21 -16.46 21.08 -16.70
N THR A 22 -16.23 21.25 -15.40
CA THR A 22 -16.03 20.13 -14.45
C THR A 22 -17.31 19.42 -14.05
N THR A 23 -18.47 19.96 -14.44
CA THR A 23 -19.79 19.39 -14.16
C THR A 23 -20.64 19.35 -15.42
N LEU A 24 -21.47 18.31 -15.52
CA LEU A 24 -22.37 18.13 -16.66
C LEU A 24 -23.44 19.23 -16.76
N ASP A 25 -23.86 19.80 -15.63
CA ASP A 25 -24.84 20.88 -15.63
C ASP A 25 -24.24 22.16 -16.22
N ARG A 26 -23.01 22.52 -15.83
CA ARG A 26 -22.31 23.66 -16.43
C ARG A 26 -22.00 23.40 -17.91
N ALA A 27 -21.64 22.17 -18.29
CA ALA A 27 -21.45 21.79 -19.68
C ALA A 27 -22.74 21.96 -20.52
N ARG A 28 -23.91 21.60 -19.98
CA ARG A 28 -25.22 21.81 -20.65
C ARG A 28 -25.55 23.28 -20.88
N GLU A 29 -25.11 24.17 -20.00
CA GLU A 29 -25.29 25.61 -20.20
C GLU A 29 -24.45 26.11 -21.38
N LEU A 30 -23.24 25.57 -21.56
CA LEU A 30 -22.36 25.89 -22.68
C LEU A 30 -22.86 25.28 -23.99
N VAL A 31 -23.07 23.97 -24.03
CA VAL A 31 -23.49 23.20 -25.22
C VAL A 31 -24.71 22.34 -24.86
N PRO A 32 -25.94 22.88 -25.00
CA PRO A 32 -27.15 22.14 -24.62
C PRO A 32 -27.41 20.86 -25.42
N VAL A 33 -26.96 20.82 -26.68
CA VAL A 33 -27.25 19.71 -27.60
C VAL A 33 -26.35 18.51 -27.36
N ASN A 34 -25.06 18.74 -27.16
CA ASN A 34 -24.08 17.73 -26.84
C ASN A 34 -23.13 18.23 -25.73
N PRO A 35 -23.53 18.16 -24.45
CA PRO A 35 -22.70 18.66 -23.37
C PRO A 35 -21.42 17.84 -23.15
N GLY A 36 -21.35 16.61 -23.67
CA GLY A 36 -20.16 15.76 -23.56
C GLY A 36 -18.92 16.35 -24.22
N ASP A 37 -19.10 17.09 -25.32
CA ASP A 37 -18.05 17.81 -26.07
C ASP A 37 -17.31 18.88 -25.22
N VAL A 38 -17.87 19.29 -24.09
CA VAL A 38 -17.31 20.36 -23.23
C VAL A 38 -17.37 19.98 -21.73
N SER A 39 -17.49 18.69 -21.43
CA SER A 39 -17.60 18.18 -20.06
C SER A 39 -16.38 17.35 -19.67
N LEU A 40 -15.83 17.60 -18.49
CA LEU A 40 -14.81 16.79 -17.80
C LEU A 40 -15.41 16.08 -16.57
N ALA A 41 -16.73 15.97 -16.46
CA ALA A 41 -17.38 15.44 -15.26
C ALA A 41 -16.94 13.99 -14.96
N GLN A 42 -16.73 13.16 -15.98
CA GLN A 42 -16.21 11.81 -15.83
C GLN A 42 -14.72 11.78 -15.49
N ALA A 43 -13.93 12.72 -16.02
CA ALA A 43 -12.51 12.88 -15.66
C ALA A 43 -12.38 13.23 -14.16
N VAL A 44 -13.22 14.17 -13.69
CA VAL A 44 -13.33 14.54 -12.27
C VAL A 44 -13.77 13.34 -11.42
N GLN A 45 -14.76 12.58 -11.89
CA GLN A 45 -15.24 11.39 -11.18
C GLN A 45 -14.16 10.31 -11.08
N ALA A 46 -13.35 10.12 -12.12
CA ALA A 46 -12.25 9.16 -12.11
C ALA A 46 -11.22 9.48 -11.01
N LEU A 47 -10.87 10.76 -10.83
CA LEU A 47 -9.98 11.21 -9.74
C LEU A 47 -10.62 11.03 -8.36
N ARG A 48 -11.90 11.36 -8.21
CA ARG A 48 -12.63 11.17 -6.94
C ARG A 48 -12.71 9.70 -6.52
N ARG A 49 -12.85 8.78 -7.48
CA ARG A 49 -12.80 7.33 -7.24
C ARG A 49 -11.42 6.84 -6.78
N ARG A 50 -10.35 7.61 -7.04
CA ARG A 50 -8.99 7.41 -6.49
C ARG A 50 -8.79 8.10 -5.14
N GLY A 51 -9.85 8.64 -4.53
CA GLY A 51 -9.81 9.33 -3.24
C GLY A 51 -9.44 10.81 -3.31
N MET A 52 -9.12 11.33 -4.50
CA MET A 52 -8.74 12.74 -4.65
C MET A 52 -9.93 13.65 -4.39
N SER A 53 -9.67 14.78 -3.73
CA SER A 53 -10.63 15.88 -3.72
C SER A 53 -10.43 16.72 -4.98
N VAL A 54 -11.53 17.11 -5.64
CA VAL A 54 -11.49 17.90 -6.87
C VAL A 54 -12.44 19.07 -6.74
N ALA A 55 -11.92 20.29 -6.89
CA ALA A 55 -12.65 21.55 -6.76
C ALA A 55 -12.39 22.48 -7.94
N ASP A 56 -13.34 23.39 -8.19
CA ASP A 56 -13.21 24.43 -9.21
C ASP A 56 -12.35 25.57 -8.67
N GLY A 57 -11.32 25.93 -9.42
CA GLY A 57 -10.47 27.10 -9.19
C GLY A 57 -11.15 28.34 -9.74
N LEU A 58 -11.80 29.09 -8.84
CA LEU A 58 -12.50 30.35 -9.16
C LEU A 58 -11.67 31.57 -8.76
N PHE A 59 -10.36 31.54 -9.01
CA PHE A 59 -9.43 32.58 -8.57
C PHE A 59 -9.54 33.84 -9.45
N PRO A 60 -9.88 35.01 -8.89
CA PRO A 60 -9.81 36.27 -9.64
C PRO A 60 -8.38 36.60 -10.10
N GLN A 61 -7.41 36.18 -9.28
CA GLN A 61 -5.99 36.21 -9.56
C GLN A 61 -5.33 34.96 -8.95
N VAL A 62 -4.50 34.27 -9.71
CA VAL A 62 -3.71 33.13 -9.20
C VAL A 62 -2.48 33.65 -8.47
N THR A 63 -2.36 33.26 -7.20
CA THR A 63 -1.21 33.56 -6.34
C THR A 63 -0.69 32.27 -5.72
N VAL A 64 0.55 32.30 -5.22
CA VAL A 64 1.13 31.16 -4.49
C VAL A 64 0.27 30.80 -3.27
N ASP A 65 -0.25 31.80 -2.57
CA ASP A 65 -1.12 31.59 -1.40
C ASP A 65 -2.45 30.96 -1.78
N ALA A 66 -3.03 31.32 -2.93
CA ALA A 66 -4.26 30.71 -3.43
C ALA A 66 -4.09 29.22 -3.78
N LEU A 67 -2.87 28.79 -4.13
CA LEU A 67 -2.53 27.41 -4.46
C LEU A 67 -1.88 26.64 -3.30
N ARG A 68 -1.78 27.23 -2.10
CA ARG A 68 -1.04 26.64 -0.97
C ARG A 68 -1.57 25.26 -0.56
N GLU A 69 -2.88 25.09 -0.56
CA GLU A 69 -3.57 23.84 -0.18
C GLU A 69 -3.93 22.97 -1.39
N THR A 70 -3.29 23.23 -2.54
CA THR A 70 -3.51 22.50 -3.79
C THR A 70 -2.30 21.63 -4.06
N ASP A 71 -2.51 20.32 -4.24
CA ASP A 71 -1.45 19.41 -4.65
C ASP A 71 -1.27 19.41 -6.17
N VAL A 72 -2.38 19.53 -6.91
CA VAL A 72 -2.37 19.60 -8.38
C VAL A 72 -3.27 20.71 -8.89
N TYR A 73 -2.71 21.64 -9.66
CA TYR A 73 -3.45 22.61 -10.43
C TYR A 73 -3.61 22.12 -11.87
N VAL A 74 -4.84 21.96 -12.33
CA VAL A 74 -5.17 21.54 -13.69
C VAL A 74 -5.65 22.75 -14.47
N ILE A 75 -5.01 23.02 -15.60
CA ILE A 75 -5.39 24.04 -16.56
C ILE A 75 -5.95 23.34 -17.81
N PRO A 76 -7.27 23.12 -17.89
CA PRO A 76 -7.92 22.77 -19.14
C PRO A 76 -7.74 23.85 -20.20
N HIS A 77 -8.00 23.52 -21.46
CA HIS A 77 -7.80 24.44 -22.58
C HIS A 77 -8.54 25.78 -22.35
N LEU A 78 -7.80 26.87 -22.46
CA LEU A 78 -8.32 28.24 -22.36
C LEU A 78 -8.47 28.84 -23.75
N ALA A 79 -9.60 29.48 -24.03
CA ALA A 79 -9.87 30.06 -25.34
C ALA A 79 -10.71 31.32 -25.22
N ARG A 80 -10.57 32.24 -26.19
CA ARG A 80 -11.44 33.41 -26.26
C ARG A 80 -12.85 32.97 -26.63
N GLN A 81 -13.84 33.63 -26.00
CA GLN A 81 -15.23 33.45 -26.38
C GLN A 81 -15.42 33.70 -27.89
N GLY A 82 -16.07 32.75 -28.57
CA GLY A 82 -16.29 32.79 -30.02
C GLY A 82 -15.26 32.02 -30.84
N VAL A 83 -14.10 31.67 -30.27
CA VAL A 83 -13.30 30.53 -30.74
C VAL A 83 -13.93 29.26 -30.18
N GLU A 84 -14.10 29.22 -28.86
CA GLU A 84 -14.79 28.15 -28.14
C GLU A 84 -15.98 28.69 -27.32
N ARG A 85 -16.79 27.76 -26.80
CA ARG A 85 -17.76 28.05 -25.73
C ARG A 85 -17.09 27.82 -24.38
N THR A 86 -17.22 28.76 -23.46
CA THR A 86 -16.35 28.78 -22.26
C THR A 86 -17.07 29.01 -20.94
N THR A 87 -16.58 28.42 -19.84
CA THR A 87 -17.19 28.49 -18.50
C THR A 87 -16.93 29.78 -17.73
N GLY A 88 -15.78 30.44 -17.90
CA GLY A 88 -15.37 31.60 -17.09
C GLY A 88 -15.46 32.95 -17.80
N ASP A 89 -15.62 34.00 -16.99
CA ASP A 89 -15.76 35.40 -17.44
C ASP A 89 -14.42 36.13 -17.56
N LEU A 90 -13.35 35.60 -16.95
CA LEU A 90 -12.02 36.20 -17.05
C LEU A 90 -11.38 35.87 -18.41
N PRO A 91 -10.57 36.78 -18.98
CA PRO A 91 -9.85 36.52 -20.22
C PRO A 91 -9.05 35.21 -20.15
N PRO A 92 -8.85 34.50 -21.28
CA PRO A 92 -8.12 33.22 -21.33
C PRO A 92 -6.60 33.38 -21.15
N VAL A 93 -6.14 34.46 -20.52
CA VAL A 93 -4.74 34.79 -20.32
C VAL A 93 -4.44 34.96 -18.83
N TYR A 94 -3.23 34.59 -18.46
CA TYR A 94 -2.65 34.88 -17.15
C TYR A 94 -1.81 36.15 -17.23
N ALA A 95 -1.95 37.04 -16.25
CA ALA A 95 -1.04 38.18 -16.12
C ALA A 95 0.38 37.70 -15.77
N PRO A 96 1.43 38.48 -16.05
CA PRO A 96 2.81 38.08 -15.75
C PRO A 96 3.04 37.62 -14.30
N ALA A 97 2.43 38.30 -13.32
CA ALA A 97 2.54 37.92 -11.91
C ALA A 97 1.85 36.58 -11.58
N GLU A 98 0.82 36.20 -12.33
CA GLU A 98 0.14 34.91 -12.16
C GLU A 98 0.97 33.78 -12.77
N LEU A 99 1.59 34.03 -13.93
CA LEU A 99 2.56 33.11 -14.52
C LEU A 99 3.75 32.87 -13.56
N ASP A 100 4.28 33.94 -12.95
CA ASP A 100 5.32 33.84 -11.92
C ASP A 100 4.85 33.02 -10.71
N ALA A 101 3.61 33.23 -10.25
CA ALA A 101 3.04 32.51 -9.12
C ALA A 101 2.85 31.01 -9.41
N ILE A 102 2.36 30.64 -10.59
CA ILE A 102 2.20 29.25 -11.01
C ILE A 102 3.58 28.59 -11.10
N GLU A 103 4.57 29.24 -11.70
CA GLU A 103 5.94 28.73 -11.78
C GLU A 103 6.54 28.51 -10.38
N GLN A 104 6.39 29.48 -9.48
CA GLN A 104 6.88 29.37 -8.11
C GLN A 104 6.21 28.22 -7.36
N TYR A 105 4.88 28.08 -7.49
CA TYR A 105 4.11 26.98 -6.91
C TYR A 105 4.64 25.62 -7.38
N VAL A 106 4.84 25.43 -8.69
CA VAL A 106 5.39 24.18 -9.23
C VAL A 106 6.81 23.93 -8.70
N ARG A 107 7.71 24.92 -8.79
CA ARG A 107 9.10 24.74 -8.33
C ARG A 107 9.19 24.40 -6.84
N ALA A 108 8.23 24.84 -6.02
CA ALA A 108 8.15 24.57 -4.59
C ALA A 108 7.65 23.16 -4.25
N GLY A 109 7.07 22.41 -5.20
CA GLY A 109 6.53 21.07 -4.95
C GLY A 109 5.17 20.81 -5.59
N GLY A 110 4.48 21.84 -6.07
CA GLY A 110 3.16 21.70 -6.66
C GLY A 110 3.14 20.94 -7.99
N GLY A 111 2.05 20.21 -8.22
CA GLY A 111 1.75 19.57 -9.49
C GLY A 111 1.01 20.52 -10.45
N LEU A 112 1.36 20.49 -11.73
CA LEU A 112 0.66 21.21 -12.80
C LEU A 112 0.31 20.24 -13.93
N VAL A 113 -0.95 20.24 -14.37
CA VAL A 113 -1.38 19.52 -15.57
C VAL A 113 -1.99 20.53 -16.55
N VAL A 114 -1.48 20.58 -17.78
CA VAL A 114 -1.97 21.51 -18.82
C VAL A 114 -2.51 20.70 -20.00
N LEU A 115 -3.76 21.00 -20.38
CA LEU A 115 -4.39 20.49 -21.58
C LEU A 115 -4.38 21.59 -22.65
N ALA A 116 -3.45 21.49 -23.60
CA ALA A 116 -3.35 22.39 -24.74
C ALA A 116 -4.17 21.85 -25.93
N GLU A 117 -4.09 22.53 -27.07
CA GLU A 117 -4.86 22.17 -28.27
C GLU A 117 -4.09 22.48 -29.56
N CYS A 118 -4.52 21.91 -30.70
CA CYS A 118 -3.89 22.19 -32.01
C CYS A 118 -3.87 23.66 -32.42
N ASP A 119 -4.72 24.48 -31.84
CA ASP A 119 -4.92 25.87 -32.22
C ASP A 119 -4.45 26.84 -31.13
N THR A 120 -3.69 26.36 -30.13
CA THR A 120 -3.23 27.11 -28.94
C THR A 120 -2.70 28.51 -29.27
N ALA A 121 -1.93 28.68 -30.35
CA ALA A 121 -1.39 29.97 -30.78
C ALA A 121 -2.45 30.97 -31.29
N THR A 122 -3.65 30.49 -31.61
CA THR A 122 -4.77 31.26 -32.17
C THR A 122 -6.01 31.31 -31.28
N SER A 123 -6.11 30.45 -30.26
CA SER A 123 -7.20 30.45 -29.27
C SER A 123 -7.22 31.73 -28.42
N GLY A 124 -6.10 32.48 -28.41
CA GLY A 124 -5.96 33.76 -27.72
C GLY A 124 -5.63 33.64 -26.24
N ASN A 125 -5.18 32.47 -25.81
CA ASN A 125 -4.58 32.23 -24.51
C ASN A 125 -3.06 32.51 -24.53
N ASN A 126 -2.41 32.39 -23.38
CA ASN A 126 -0.95 32.42 -23.26
C ASN A 126 -0.40 31.15 -22.56
N LEU A 127 -0.98 29.99 -22.86
CA LEU A 127 -0.51 28.72 -22.31
C LEU A 127 0.91 28.37 -22.78
N ASP A 128 1.28 28.72 -24.01
CA ASP A 128 2.66 28.54 -24.50
C ASP A 128 3.67 29.40 -23.72
N GLU A 129 3.28 30.60 -23.28
CA GLU A 129 4.12 31.45 -22.43
C GLU A 129 4.32 30.82 -21.04
N LEU A 130 3.25 30.25 -20.46
CA LEU A 130 3.33 29.51 -19.21
C LEU A 130 4.25 28.28 -19.34
N LEU A 131 4.01 27.46 -20.36
CA LEU A 131 4.76 26.22 -20.61
C LEU A 131 6.24 26.50 -20.95
N GLY A 132 6.53 27.61 -21.62
CA GLY A 132 7.88 28.05 -21.94
C GLY A 132 8.76 28.28 -20.70
N ARG A 133 8.18 28.60 -19.54
CA ARG A 133 8.90 28.69 -18.25
C ARG A 133 9.46 27.36 -17.77
N PHE A 134 8.92 26.26 -18.30
CA PHE A 134 9.36 24.89 -18.05
C PHE A 134 10.09 24.28 -19.25
N GLY A 135 10.35 25.08 -20.30
CA GLY A 135 11.02 24.63 -21.52
C GLY A 135 10.13 23.82 -22.48
N VAL A 136 8.81 23.87 -22.31
CA VAL A 136 7.85 23.17 -23.18
C VAL A 136 7.16 24.18 -24.09
N HIS A 137 7.01 23.85 -25.37
CA HIS A 137 6.26 24.65 -26.34
C HIS A 137 5.20 23.81 -27.06
N VAL A 138 4.06 24.43 -27.35
CA VAL A 138 2.96 23.80 -28.09
C VAL A 138 2.97 24.31 -29.53
N GLU A 139 3.30 23.42 -30.47
CA GLU A 139 3.21 23.73 -31.89
C GLU A 139 1.76 23.55 -32.35
N SER A 140 1.16 24.66 -32.81
CA SER A 140 -0.20 24.66 -33.35
C SER A 140 -0.25 24.08 -34.76
N VAL A 141 -0.56 22.79 -34.84
CA VAL A 141 -0.72 22.01 -36.06
C VAL A 141 -1.86 21.02 -35.86
N VAL A 142 -2.55 20.59 -36.90
CA VAL A 142 -3.50 19.47 -36.80
C VAL A 142 -2.79 18.22 -37.30
N VAL A 143 -2.45 17.31 -36.39
CA VAL A 143 -1.84 16.02 -36.76
C VAL A 143 -2.82 15.23 -37.62
N GLN A 144 -2.32 14.63 -38.70
CA GLN A 144 -3.09 13.76 -39.58
C GLN A 144 -2.44 12.37 -39.68
N GLU A 145 -3.24 11.32 -39.58
CA GLU A 145 -2.80 9.95 -39.76
C GLU A 145 -3.10 9.46 -41.19
N ALA A 146 -2.19 8.67 -41.75
CA ALA A 146 -2.40 8.02 -43.05
C ALA A 146 -3.60 7.06 -43.00
N ALA A 147 -4.14 6.68 -44.16
CA ALA A 147 -5.25 5.72 -44.20
C ALA A 147 -4.80 4.37 -43.62
N GLY A 148 -5.54 3.86 -42.63
CA GLY A 148 -5.23 2.58 -41.96
C GLY A 148 -5.81 2.53 -40.54
N ASP A 149 -5.39 1.51 -39.78
CA ASP A 149 -5.96 1.15 -38.47
C ASP A 149 -5.62 2.13 -37.34
N ARG A 150 -4.72 3.09 -37.60
CA ARG A 150 -4.34 4.13 -36.65
C ARG A 150 -5.29 5.33 -36.67
N ARG A 151 -6.18 5.42 -37.65
CA ARG A 151 -7.30 6.38 -37.67
C ARG A 151 -8.42 5.86 -36.78
N HIS A 152 -8.63 6.50 -35.65
CA HIS A 152 -9.79 6.19 -34.82
C HIS A 152 -11.07 6.63 -35.55
N GLY A 153 -12.08 5.76 -35.61
CA GLY A 153 -13.32 6.02 -36.34
C GLY A 153 -13.16 6.29 -37.85
N GLY A 154 -11.99 5.98 -38.44
CA GLY A 154 -11.66 6.32 -39.83
C GLY A 154 -11.36 7.80 -40.09
N ASN A 155 -11.38 8.65 -39.05
CA ASN A 155 -11.08 10.06 -39.16
C ASN A 155 -9.56 10.29 -39.23
N ALA A 156 -9.10 11.10 -40.19
CA ALA A 156 -7.68 11.38 -40.38
C ALA A 156 -7.08 12.20 -39.23
N THR A 157 -7.87 12.98 -38.50
CA THR A 157 -7.38 13.83 -37.39
C THR A 157 -7.60 13.19 -36.02
N TRP A 158 -8.12 11.96 -35.95
CA TRP A 158 -8.26 11.21 -34.69
C TRP A 158 -7.21 10.11 -34.68
N VAL A 159 -6.07 10.41 -34.08
CA VAL A 159 -4.84 9.64 -34.26
C VAL A 159 -4.56 8.78 -33.03
N ARG A 160 -4.38 7.47 -33.24
CA ARG A 160 -3.91 6.59 -32.18
C ARG A 160 -2.42 6.85 -31.95
N SER A 161 -2.03 7.21 -30.72
CA SER A 161 -0.65 7.51 -30.37
C SER A 161 0.18 6.25 -30.11
N ASP A 162 1.50 6.35 -30.26
CA ASP A 162 2.45 5.39 -29.68
C ASP A 162 2.73 5.78 -28.23
N ILE A 163 2.36 4.94 -27.26
CA ILE A 163 2.53 5.20 -25.83
C ILE A 163 3.94 4.80 -25.38
N ALA A 164 4.72 5.81 -24.97
CA ALA A 164 6.08 5.74 -24.40
C ALA A 164 6.76 4.36 -24.45
N PRO A 165 7.16 3.87 -25.64
CA PRO A 165 7.77 2.55 -25.79
C PRO A 165 9.03 2.37 -24.92
N GLU A 166 9.73 3.47 -24.62
CA GLU A 166 10.89 3.52 -23.71
C GLU A 166 10.55 3.14 -22.26
N LEU A 167 9.34 3.44 -21.80
CA LEU A 167 8.88 3.08 -20.46
C LEU A 167 8.46 1.61 -20.39
N GLY A 168 8.07 1.01 -21.53
CA GLY A 168 7.65 -0.39 -21.60
C GLY A 168 6.43 -0.67 -20.73
N GLY A 169 5.47 0.25 -20.71
CA GLY A 169 4.25 0.16 -19.90
C GLY A 169 4.49 0.29 -18.39
N GLN A 170 5.63 0.84 -17.95
CA GLN A 170 5.93 1.08 -16.53
C GLN A 170 5.76 2.57 -16.16
N GLY A 171 5.79 2.88 -14.86
CA GLY A 171 5.70 4.27 -14.40
C GLY A 171 4.36 4.92 -14.71
N ILE A 172 4.39 6.18 -15.14
CA ILE A 172 3.21 7.00 -15.47
C ILE A 172 2.32 6.42 -16.58
N VAL A 173 2.83 5.53 -17.44
CA VAL A 173 2.04 4.84 -18.48
C VAL A 173 1.64 3.41 -18.08
N ALA A 174 1.71 3.08 -16.79
CA ALA A 174 1.26 1.79 -16.29
C ALA A 174 -0.20 1.51 -16.68
N ALA A 175 -0.45 0.34 -17.27
CA ALA A 175 -1.74 -0.11 -17.80
C ALA A 175 -2.33 0.79 -18.92
N VAL A 176 -1.50 1.56 -19.61
CA VAL A 176 -1.88 2.34 -20.80
C VAL A 176 -1.22 1.72 -22.03
N GLU A 177 -2.02 1.09 -22.89
CA GLU A 177 -1.55 0.49 -24.15
C GLU A 177 -1.84 1.40 -25.35
N GLY A 178 -2.87 2.24 -25.27
CA GLY A 178 -3.22 3.18 -26.32
C GLY A 178 -4.07 4.36 -25.84
N ALA A 179 -3.92 5.47 -26.56
CA ALA A 179 -4.73 6.68 -26.41
C ALA A 179 -5.02 7.27 -27.79
N VAL A 180 -6.17 7.94 -27.93
CA VAL A 180 -6.59 8.57 -29.19
C VAL A 180 -6.50 10.07 -29.02
N PHE A 181 -5.74 10.75 -29.84
CA PHE A 181 -5.65 12.20 -29.82
C PHE A 181 -6.54 12.79 -30.94
N TYR A 182 -7.50 13.63 -30.58
CA TYR A 182 -8.51 14.24 -31.45
C TYR A 182 -8.09 15.65 -31.82
N ARG A 183 -7.71 15.83 -33.10
CA ARG A 183 -7.24 17.12 -33.64
C ARG A 183 -6.11 17.72 -32.81
N THR A 184 -5.19 16.89 -32.33
CA THR A 184 -4.08 17.35 -31.49
C THR A 184 -3.03 18.21 -32.22
N GLY A 185 -2.40 19.09 -31.44
CA GLY A 185 -1.12 19.72 -31.75
C GLY A 185 0.07 18.76 -31.58
N VAL A 186 1.27 19.32 -31.44
CA VAL A 186 2.45 18.58 -31.00
C VAL A 186 3.27 19.41 -30.02
N LEU A 187 4.10 18.75 -29.21
CA LEU A 187 4.97 19.41 -28.24
C LEU A 187 6.42 19.46 -28.73
N ASP A 188 7.11 20.55 -28.39
CA ASP A 188 8.56 20.61 -28.28
C ASP A 188 8.92 20.60 -26.79
N VAL A 189 9.84 19.74 -26.39
CA VAL A 189 10.10 19.41 -24.98
C VAL A 189 11.61 19.30 -24.73
N PRO A 190 12.09 19.61 -23.52
CA PRO A 190 13.50 19.47 -23.20
C PRO A 190 13.93 18.00 -23.20
N ALA A 191 15.22 17.76 -23.36
CA ALA A 191 15.76 16.40 -23.55
C ALA A 191 15.58 15.47 -22.34
N ASP A 192 15.39 16.04 -21.14
CA ASP A 192 15.15 15.33 -19.88
C ASP A 192 13.65 15.11 -19.59
N ALA A 193 12.75 15.60 -20.44
CA ALA A 193 11.33 15.30 -20.35
C ALA A 193 11.04 13.83 -20.69
N VAL A 194 10.10 13.23 -19.97
CA VAL A 194 9.57 11.90 -20.27
C VAL A 194 8.42 12.06 -21.26
N VAL A 195 8.59 11.61 -22.50
CA VAL A 195 7.53 11.67 -23.51
C VAL A 195 6.55 10.51 -23.29
N LEU A 196 5.28 10.83 -23.08
CA LEU A 196 4.24 9.87 -22.72
C LEU A 196 3.55 9.28 -23.95
N ALA A 197 3.43 10.08 -25.00
CA ALA A 197 2.76 9.71 -26.24
C ALA A 197 3.44 10.40 -27.43
N ARG A 198 3.49 9.70 -28.57
CA ARG A 198 4.01 10.23 -29.84
C ARG A 198 3.04 10.01 -30.98
N THR A 199 3.14 10.86 -32.00
CA THR A 199 2.57 10.57 -33.30
C THR A 199 3.28 9.39 -33.93
N SER A 200 2.55 8.61 -34.73
CA SER A 200 3.08 7.41 -35.37
C SER A 200 4.11 7.74 -36.47
N PRO A 201 4.85 6.73 -36.96
CA PRO A 201 5.68 6.88 -38.16
C PRO A 201 4.89 7.22 -39.43
N THR A 202 3.57 6.97 -39.47
CA THR A 202 2.71 7.22 -40.64
C THR A 202 1.92 8.53 -40.53
N ALA A 203 1.98 9.19 -39.37
CA ALA A 203 1.34 10.46 -39.14
C ALA A 203 2.13 11.63 -39.75
N SER A 204 1.46 12.78 -39.92
CA SER A 204 2.06 14.04 -40.32
C SER A 204 1.72 15.11 -39.28
N PRO A 205 2.70 15.66 -38.56
CA PRO A 205 4.12 15.24 -38.52
C PRO A 205 4.34 13.89 -37.79
N ALA A 206 5.35 13.11 -38.21
CA ALA A 206 5.67 11.79 -37.65
C ALA A 206 6.59 11.85 -36.43
N GLY A 207 6.42 10.93 -35.47
CA GLY A 207 7.31 10.75 -34.30
C GLY A 207 7.35 11.92 -33.30
N ARG A 208 6.45 12.89 -33.42
CA ARG A 208 6.43 14.09 -32.59
C ARG A 208 5.77 13.80 -31.23
N PRO A 209 6.27 14.38 -30.12
CA PRO A 209 5.61 14.28 -28.82
C PRO A 209 4.18 14.86 -28.83
N LEU A 210 3.26 14.14 -28.19
CA LEU A 210 1.87 14.54 -27.97
C LEU A 210 1.55 14.79 -26.49
N ALA A 211 2.29 14.12 -25.61
CA ALA A 211 2.20 14.33 -24.17
C ALA A 211 3.57 14.14 -23.52
N ALA A 212 3.85 14.90 -22.46
CA ALA A 212 5.12 14.85 -21.76
C ALA A 212 4.98 15.12 -20.26
N ALA A 213 5.86 14.52 -19.48
CA ALA A 213 5.98 14.70 -18.04
C ALA A 213 7.39 15.21 -17.68
N LEU A 214 7.47 16.17 -16.76
CA LEU A 214 8.70 16.84 -16.36
C LEU A 214 8.75 16.99 -14.84
N GLN A 215 9.93 16.78 -14.26
CA GLN A 215 10.20 17.18 -12.89
C GLN A 215 10.82 18.58 -12.90
N VAL A 216 10.23 19.51 -12.16
CA VAL A 216 10.65 20.92 -12.15
C VAL A 216 10.89 21.36 -10.71
N GLY A 217 12.17 21.47 -10.33
CA GLY A 217 12.54 21.69 -8.94
C GLY A 217 12.04 20.54 -8.07
N ARG A 218 11.14 20.84 -7.13
CA ARG A 218 10.47 19.82 -6.30
C ARG A 218 9.13 19.34 -6.86
N GLY A 219 8.52 20.08 -7.78
CA GLY A 219 7.21 19.76 -8.33
C GLY A 219 7.28 19.08 -9.69
N ARG A 220 6.12 18.94 -10.31
CA ARG A 220 5.92 18.11 -11.51
C ARG A 220 4.97 18.79 -12.48
N VAL A 221 5.25 18.66 -13.78
CA VAL A 221 4.42 19.20 -14.86
C VAL A 221 4.07 18.06 -15.82
N VAL A 222 2.79 17.95 -16.18
CA VAL A 222 2.32 17.08 -17.27
C VAL A 222 1.60 17.94 -18.29
N VAL A 223 1.91 17.73 -19.57
CA VAL A 223 1.33 18.49 -20.69
C VAL A 223 0.78 17.52 -21.72
N PHE A 224 -0.42 17.80 -22.20
CA PHE A 224 -1.04 17.14 -23.35
C PHE A 224 -1.28 18.19 -24.44
N SER A 225 -0.99 17.88 -25.70
CA SER A 225 -1.27 18.75 -26.85
C SER A 225 -2.71 18.64 -27.36
N ASP A 226 -3.61 18.12 -26.53
CA ASP A 226 -4.99 17.78 -26.83
C ASP A 226 -5.81 17.81 -25.55
N SER A 227 -6.93 18.51 -25.58
CA SER A 227 -7.85 18.58 -24.46
C SER A 227 -9.11 17.72 -24.63
N ASP A 228 -9.46 17.37 -25.87
CA ASP A 228 -10.61 16.51 -26.23
C ASP A 228 -10.45 15.10 -25.62
N LEU A 229 -9.22 14.59 -25.53
CA LEU A 229 -8.84 13.27 -24.95
C LEU A 229 -9.50 12.94 -23.60
N PHE A 230 -9.80 13.94 -22.77
CA PHE A 230 -10.37 13.71 -21.44
C PHE A 230 -11.83 14.17 -21.31
N GLY A 231 -12.43 14.61 -22.41
CA GLY A 231 -13.85 14.94 -22.49
C GLY A 231 -14.74 13.72 -22.26
N ASP A 232 -15.94 13.93 -21.75
CA ASP A 232 -16.89 12.87 -21.41
C ASP A 232 -17.28 11.97 -22.61
N ASP A 233 -17.16 12.47 -23.84
CA ASP A 233 -17.42 11.73 -25.07
C ASP A 233 -16.21 10.90 -25.57
N CYS A 234 -15.02 11.10 -24.99
CA CYS A 234 -13.76 10.49 -25.43
C CYS A 234 -13.02 9.71 -24.33
N ILE A 235 -13.23 10.02 -23.06
CA ILE A 235 -12.45 9.45 -21.95
C ILE A 235 -12.48 7.92 -21.82
N ASP A 236 -13.53 7.28 -22.36
CA ASP A 236 -13.67 5.81 -22.39
C ASP A 236 -13.10 5.16 -23.67
N ASP A 237 -12.57 5.93 -24.61
CA ASP A 237 -11.87 5.39 -25.76
C ASP A 237 -10.48 4.87 -25.34
N LEU A 238 -10.23 3.58 -25.56
CA LEU A 238 -8.98 2.91 -25.17
C LEU A 238 -8.66 3.06 -23.67
N ASP A 239 -7.47 3.52 -23.29
CA ASP A 239 -7.00 3.61 -21.90
C ASP A 239 -6.90 5.07 -21.40
N GLN A 240 -7.63 6.01 -22.01
CA GLN A 240 -7.57 7.45 -21.73
C GLN A 240 -7.87 7.77 -20.27
N ARG A 241 -8.90 7.15 -19.70
CA ARG A 241 -9.23 7.25 -18.27
C ARG A 241 -8.07 6.87 -17.36
N THR A 242 -7.35 5.80 -17.68
CA THR A 242 -6.17 5.35 -16.91
C THR A 242 -5.02 6.35 -17.05
N LEU A 243 -4.75 6.80 -18.28
CA LEU A 243 -3.73 7.82 -18.57
C LEU A 243 -4.00 9.12 -17.79
N TRP A 244 -5.26 9.57 -17.75
CA TRP A 244 -5.70 10.72 -16.97
C TRP A 244 -5.39 10.55 -15.48
N THR A 245 -5.85 9.45 -14.87
CA THR A 245 -5.62 9.21 -13.44
C THR A 245 -4.14 9.09 -13.13
N ASN A 246 -3.36 8.41 -13.97
CA ASN A 246 -1.92 8.28 -13.77
C ASN A 246 -1.21 9.64 -13.86
N ALA A 247 -1.56 10.47 -14.84
CA ALA A 247 -0.97 11.78 -15.05
C ALA A 247 -1.20 12.69 -13.83
N VAL A 248 -2.44 12.76 -13.34
CA VAL A 248 -2.78 13.60 -12.18
C VAL A 248 -2.17 13.04 -10.89
N THR A 249 -2.24 11.72 -10.66
CA THR A 249 -1.59 11.08 -9.49
C THR A 249 -0.09 11.32 -9.50
N TRP A 250 0.56 11.21 -10.67
CA TRP A 250 1.99 11.45 -10.80
C TRP A 250 2.34 12.91 -10.57
N ALA A 251 1.55 13.84 -11.13
CA ALA A 251 1.74 15.28 -10.95
C ALA A 251 1.60 15.71 -9.49
N ALA A 252 0.73 15.06 -8.70
CA ALA A 252 0.60 15.31 -7.26
C ALA A 252 1.88 15.00 -6.48
N GLY A 253 2.75 14.14 -7.03
CA GLY A 253 4.00 13.75 -6.41
C GLY A 253 3.81 12.97 -5.11
N ALA A 254 4.92 12.85 -4.36
CA ALA A 254 4.89 12.29 -3.03
C ALA A 254 4.23 13.26 -2.06
N HIS A 255 3.06 12.88 -1.52
CA HIS A 255 2.48 13.60 -0.39
C HIS A 255 3.45 13.47 0.79
N GLN A 256 4.06 14.58 1.20
CA GLN A 256 4.84 14.58 2.44
C GLN A 256 3.82 14.51 3.58
N ASP A 257 3.87 13.44 4.37
CA ASP A 257 3.05 13.38 5.57
C ASP A 257 3.31 14.64 6.38
N SER A 258 2.25 15.36 6.75
CA SER A 258 2.39 16.37 7.78
C SER A 258 2.96 15.67 9.01
N ALA A 259 3.95 16.27 9.66
CA ALA A 259 4.45 15.75 10.93
C ALA A 259 3.22 15.53 11.82
N SER A 260 2.99 14.28 12.26
CA SER A 260 1.80 13.96 13.03
C SER A 260 1.80 14.83 14.28
N ASP A 261 0.83 15.72 14.37
CA ASP A 261 0.63 16.57 15.55
C ASP A 261 0.13 15.68 16.69
N GLY A 262 1.06 15.24 17.53
CA GLY A 262 0.74 14.56 18.79
C GLY A 262 1.65 13.40 19.12
N ALA A 263 2.93 13.65 19.40
CA ALA A 263 3.71 12.68 20.17
C ALA A 263 2.96 12.34 21.46
N SER A 264 2.69 11.07 21.72
CA SER A 264 1.97 10.62 22.92
C SER A 264 2.48 11.35 24.17
N ALA A 265 1.56 11.99 24.89
CA ALA A 265 1.90 12.64 26.15
C ALA A 265 2.33 11.59 27.19
N VAL A 266 1.77 10.38 27.10
CA VAL A 266 2.09 9.25 27.96
C VAL A 266 3.48 8.73 27.68
N ALA A 267 3.85 8.54 26.42
CA ALA A 267 5.19 8.08 26.04
C ALA A 267 6.30 9.06 26.48
N ARG A 268 5.98 10.33 26.73
CA ARG A 268 6.90 11.35 27.27
C ARG A 268 6.81 11.53 28.78
N SER A 269 5.90 10.84 29.46
CA SER A 269 5.71 10.96 30.90
C SER A 269 6.85 10.31 31.68
N ALA A 270 7.18 10.86 32.83
CA ALA A 270 8.19 10.28 33.72
C ALA A 270 7.78 8.90 34.23
N ASP A 271 6.48 8.67 34.43
CA ASP A 271 5.96 7.40 34.91
C ASP A 271 6.11 6.27 33.88
N TRP A 272 5.88 6.56 32.59
CA TRP A 272 6.17 5.59 31.53
C TRP A 272 7.65 5.25 31.45
N VAL A 273 8.54 6.25 31.46
CA VAL A 273 9.99 6.03 31.39
C VAL A 273 10.45 5.15 32.56
N ALA A 274 9.94 5.40 33.77
CA ALA A 274 10.25 4.59 34.94
C ALA A 274 9.69 3.16 34.83
N LEU A 275 8.44 2.99 34.37
CA LEU A 275 7.84 1.68 34.12
C LEU A 275 8.68 0.86 33.13
N LYS A 276 8.98 1.45 31.98
CA LYS A 276 9.78 0.83 30.92
C LYS A 276 11.14 0.38 31.43
N SER A 277 11.85 1.25 32.15
CA SER A 277 13.14 0.93 32.75
C SER A 277 13.04 -0.21 33.77
N ALA A 278 12.00 -0.23 34.62
CA ALA A 278 11.82 -1.29 35.61
C ALA A 278 11.49 -2.65 34.95
N VAL A 279 10.71 -2.66 33.86
CA VAL A 279 10.43 -3.87 33.07
C VAL A 279 11.70 -4.38 32.38
N GLU A 280 12.52 -3.49 31.80
CA GLU A 280 13.81 -3.87 31.19
C GLU A 280 14.79 -4.48 32.21
N ASP A 281 14.91 -3.87 33.40
CA ASP A 281 15.71 -4.41 34.50
C ASP A 281 15.20 -5.78 34.96
N LEU A 282 13.88 -5.92 35.13
CA LEU A 282 13.25 -7.18 35.56
C LEU A 282 13.50 -8.29 34.56
N ARG A 283 13.37 -7.97 33.27
CA ARG A 283 13.62 -8.88 32.17
C ARG A 283 15.04 -9.45 32.19
N GLY A 284 16.02 -8.66 32.60
CA GLY A 284 17.41 -9.11 32.75
C GLY A 284 17.61 -10.20 33.81
N LEU A 285 16.67 -10.34 34.75
CA LEU A 285 16.68 -11.36 35.80
C LEU A 285 15.89 -12.62 35.42
N GLN A 286 15.10 -12.59 34.35
CA GLN A 286 14.22 -13.67 33.95
C GLN A 286 14.91 -14.72 33.07
N GLY A 287 14.58 -15.98 33.30
CA GLY A 287 14.84 -17.08 32.37
C GLY A 287 13.89 -17.06 31.16
N ALA A 288 14.10 -17.98 30.22
CA ALA A 288 13.31 -18.06 28.98
C ALA A 288 11.82 -18.36 29.20
N ASP A 289 11.44 -18.91 30.35
CA ASP A 289 10.05 -19.17 30.76
C ASP A 289 9.45 -18.04 31.62
N GLY A 290 10.21 -16.97 31.84
CA GLY A 290 9.81 -15.80 32.64
C GLY A 290 10.06 -15.95 34.15
N ALA A 291 10.55 -17.10 34.63
CA ALA A 291 10.86 -17.27 36.06
C ALA A 291 12.16 -16.56 36.45
N VAL A 292 12.28 -16.15 37.73
CA VAL A 292 13.56 -15.68 38.30
C VAL A 292 14.16 -16.85 39.09
N ALA A 293 15.03 -17.61 38.43
CA ALA A 293 15.52 -18.88 38.96
C ALA A 293 16.45 -18.71 40.18
N GLU A 294 17.26 -17.65 40.20
CA GLU A 294 18.27 -17.42 41.22
C GLU A 294 17.66 -16.74 42.46
N PRO A 295 17.63 -17.39 43.65
CA PRO A 295 17.02 -16.80 44.85
C PRO A 295 17.69 -15.51 45.32
N ALA A 296 18.95 -15.28 44.93
CA ALA A 296 19.66 -14.04 45.23
C ALA A 296 19.05 -12.81 44.54
N ASP A 297 18.38 -13.01 43.40
CA ASP A 297 17.78 -11.95 42.60
C ASP A 297 16.33 -11.63 43.01
N HIS A 298 15.72 -12.48 43.85
CA HIS A 298 14.31 -12.34 44.28
C HIS A 298 14.03 -11.01 45.00
N ALA A 299 14.97 -10.53 45.82
CA ALA A 299 14.81 -9.25 46.50
C ALA A 299 14.76 -8.09 45.49
N ARG A 300 15.67 -8.09 44.52
CA ARG A 300 15.70 -7.06 43.46
C ARG A 300 14.48 -7.17 42.53
N ALA A 301 14.08 -8.38 42.16
CA ALA A 301 12.89 -8.63 41.37
C ALA A 301 11.63 -8.10 42.08
N GLY A 302 11.54 -8.27 43.41
CA GLY A 302 10.46 -7.71 44.23
C GLY A 302 10.41 -6.18 44.20
N GLU A 303 11.55 -5.51 44.38
CA GLU A 303 11.65 -4.05 44.28
C GLU A 303 11.21 -3.54 42.89
N LEU A 304 11.60 -4.24 41.82
CA LEU A 304 11.23 -3.90 40.45
C LEU A 304 9.73 -4.10 40.20
N VAL A 305 9.14 -5.18 40.72
CA VAL A 305 7.69 -5.42 40.65
C VAL A 305 6.92 -4.34 41.41
N ASP A 306 7.37 -3.95 42.59
CA ASP A 306 6.74 -2.85 43.36
C ASP A 306 6.77 -1.53 42.59
N GLU A 307 7.90 -1.21 41.94
CA GLU A 307 8.00 -0.03 41.07
C GLU A 307 7.08 -0.13 39.86
N ILE A 308 7.04 -1.28 39.16
CA ILE A 308 6.12 -1.52 38.02
C ILE A 308 4.67 -1.30 38.44
N VAL A 309 4.24 -1.89 39.56
CA VAL A 309 2.87 -1.75 40.10
C VAL A 309 2.57 -0.29 40.46
N ALA A 310 3.52 0.43 41.06
CA ALA A 310 3.35 1.84 41.39
C ALA A 310 3.18 2.71 40.13
N ARG A 311 3.93 2.44 39.05
CA ARG A 311 3.81 3.18 37.79
C ARG A 311 2.54 2.83 37.02
N ILE A 312 2.11 1.56 37.02
CA ILE A 312 0.79 1.18 36.48
C ILE A 312 -0.31 1.99 37.18
N ALA A 313 -0.27 2.10 38.51
CA ALA A 313 -1.26 2.86 39.26
C ALA A 313 -1.23 4.37 38.94
N ALA A 314 -0.05 4.95 38.70
CA ALA A 314 0.11 6.36 38.33
C ALA A 314 -0.41 6.65 36.91
N LEU A 315 -0.21 5.71 35.98
CA LEU A 315 -0.64 5.83 34.59
C LEU A 315 -2.12 5.50 34.39
N ALA A 316 -2.71 4.63 35.22
CA ALA A 316 -4.06 4.12 35.03
C ALA A 316 -5.17 5.17 34.82
N PRO A 317 -5.15 6.35 35.47
CA PRO A 317 -6.16 7.39 35.20
C PRO A 317 -6.19 7.90 33.75
N LEU A 318 -5.12 7.68 32.96
CA LEU A 318 -5.04 8.06 31.55
C LEU A 318 -5.70 7.02 30.63
N PHE A 319 -6.03 5.84 31.15
CA PHE A 319 -6.56 4.69 30.42
C PHE A 319 -7.87 4.21 31.06
N ALA A 320 -8.86 5.11 31.17
CA ALA A 320 -10.10 4.83 31.87
C ALA A 320 -10.89 3.64 31.28
N HIS A 321 -10.76 3.39 29.99
CA HIS A 321 -11.35 2.25 29.28
C HIS A 321 -10.72 0.90 29.66
N ASP A 322 -9.48 0.90 30.15
CA ASP A 322 -8.74 -0.31 30.58
C ASP A 322 -8.73 -0.49 32.11
N ALA A 323 -9.59 0.21 32.85
CA ALA A 323 -9.54 0.26 34.32
C ALA A 323 -9.60 -1.13 35.00
N GLU A 324 -10.39 -2.07 34.46
CA GLU A 324 -10.49 -3.43 35.00
C GLU A 324 -9.18 -4.21 34.83
N TYR A 325 -8.57 -4.11 33.65
CA TYR A 325 -7.27 -4.71 33.33
C TYR A 325 -6.15 -4.14 34.21
N LEU A 326 -6.07 -2.81 34.31
CA LEU A 326 -5.03 -2.14 35.09
C LEU A 326 -5.16 -2.40 36.59
N ALA A 327 -6.37 -2.72 37.08
CA ALA A 327 -6.60 -3.18 38.45
C ALA A 327 -6.28 -4.67 38.67
N ALA A 328 -6.29 -5.49 37.62
CA ALA A 328 -5.94 -6.91 37.66
C ALA A 328 -4.41 -7.13 37.68
N LEU A 329 -3.64 -6.32 36.93
CA LEU A 329 -2.18 -6.44 36.86
C LEU A 329 -1.49 -6.55 38.24
N PRO A 330 -1.75 -5.64 39.22
CA PRO A 330 -1.14 -5.76 40.54
C PRO A 330 -1.48 -7.04 41.30
N ARG A 331 -2.63 -7.67 41.00
CA ARG A 331 -3.05 -8.94 41.64
C ARG A 331 -2.24 -10.11 41.09
N ASP A 332 -2.08 -10.19 39.77
CA ASP A 332 -1.25 -11.22 39.14
C ASP A 332 0.23 -11.06 39.50
N PHE A 333 0.76 -9.83 39.54
CA PHE A 333 2.11 -9.55 40.04
C PHE A 333 2.30 -10.03 41.49
N ARG A 334 1.35 -9.74 42.39
CA ARG A 334 1.42 -10.19 43.78
C ARG A 334 1.42 -11.72 43.87
N SER A 335 0.54 -12.38 43.13
CA SER A 335 0.47 -13.84 43.06
C SER A 335 1.80 -14.44 42.59
N TRP A 336 2.42 -13.83 41.57
CA TRP A 336 3.72 -14.26 41.06
C TRP A 336 4.85 -14.09 42.09
N VAL A 337 4.89 -12.96 42.80
CA VAL A 337 5.85 -12.74 43.91
C VAL A 337 5.63 -13.76 45.04
N GLU A 338 4.37 -14.00 45.45
CA GLU A 338 4.01 -14.98 46.49
C GLU A 338 4.36 -16.43 46.10
N SER A 339 4.37 -16.73 44.80
CA SER A 339 4.84 -18.02 44.26
C SER A 339 6.35 -18.22 44.33
N GLY A 340 7.12 -17.19 44.72
CA GLY A 340 8.58 -17.21 44.74
C GLY A 340 9.20 -16.99 43.36
N PHE A 341 8.59 -16.14 42.53
CA PHE A 341 9.03 -15.84 41.16
C PHE A 341 9.16 -17.07 40.26
N ALA A 342 8.19 -18.01 40.38
CA ALA A 342 8.05 -19.15 39.49
C ALA A 342 7.66 -18.68 38.06
N ARG A 343 7.01 -19.53 37.26
CA ARG A 343 6.50 -19.08 35.96
C ARG A 343 5.39 -18.02 36.17
N PRO A 344 5.44 -16.84 35.50
CA PRO A 344 4.44 -15.78 35.69
C PRO A 344 3.15 -16.10 34.92
N GLU A 345 2.09 -16.46 35.64
CA GLU A 345 0.79 -16.83 35.09
C GLU A 345 -0.20 -15.65 35.28
N PHE A 346 -0.50 -14.93 34.19
CA PHE A 346 -1.27 -13.66 34.18
C PHE A 346 -2.70 -13.85 33.66
N ASP A 347 -3.41 -14.81 34.24
CA ASP A 347 -4.74 -15.25 33.80
C ASP A 347 -5.81 -14.15 33.97
N GLU A 348 -5.81 -13.43 35.11
CA GLU A 348 -6.83 -12.41 35.39
C GLU A 348 -6.65 -11.18 34.51
N SER A 349 -5.41 -10.73 34.38
CA SER A 349 -5.05 -9.56 33.56
C SER A 349 -5.36 -9.80 32.09
N LEU A 350 -5.03 -10.97 31.53
CA LEU A 350 -5.31 -11.26 30.13
C LEU A 350 -6.82 -11.33 29.85
N ALA A 351 -7.61 -11.90 30.76
CA ALA A 351 -9.05 -11.96 30.62
C ALA A 351 -9.72 -10.57 30.69
N ALA A 352 -9.16 -9.66 31.50
CA ALA A 352 -9.67 -8.31 31.68
C ALA A 352 -9.25 -7.33 30.57
N PHE A 353 -8.17 -7.62 29.84
CA PHE A 353 -7.72 -6.77 28.73
C PHE A 353 -8.61 -6.97 27.49
N ARG A 354 -9.49 -5.99 27.24
CA ARG A 354 -10.56 -6.05 26.23
C ARG A 354 -10.54 -4.84 25.27
N PRO A 355 -9.43 -4.61 24.54
CA PRO A 355 -9.34 -3.49 23.61
C PRO A 355 -10.34 -3.61 22.44
N ASP A 356 -10.84 -4.81 22.15
CA ASP A 356 -11.89 -5.06 21.15
C ASP A 356 -13.21 -4.29 21.45
N LEU A 357 -13.46 -3.97 22.73
CA LEU A 357 -14.66 -3.27 23.16
C LEU A 357 -14.59 -1.75 22.96
N ASP A 358 -13.39 -1.19 22.80
CA ASP A 358 -13.18 0.25 22.60
C ASP A 358 -12.15 0.49 21.49
N ARG A 359 -12.63 0.43 20.24
CA ARG A 359 -11.84 0.70 19.04
C ARG A 359 -11.90 2.17 18.62
N ALA A 360 -11.98 3.10 19.56
CA ALA A 360 -11.97 4.52 19.22
C ALA A 360 -10.64 4.90 18.55
N ASP A 361 -10.70 5.60 17.40
CA ASP A 361 -9.50 6.06 16.70
C ASP A 361 -8.65 6.95 17.62
N GLY A 362 -7.37 6.63 17.74
CA GLY A 362 -6.45 7.34 18.60
C GLY A 362 -6.49 6.95 20.09
N ALA A 363 -7.33 5.99 20.50
CA ALA A 363 -7.29 5.47 21.87
C ALA A 363 -5.93 4.82 22.16
N GLU A 364 -5.28 5.21 23.25
CA GLU A 364 -4.02 4.62 23.68
C GLU A 364 -4.28 3.47 24.68
N HIS A 365 -3.40 2.47 24.69
CA HIS A 365 -3.41 1.39 25.68
C HIS A 365 -2.00 1.16 26.24
N LEU A 366 -1.94 0.87 27.54
CA LEU A 366 -0.72 0.41 28.22
C LEU A 366 -0.76 -1.11 28.34
N VAL A 367 0.09 -1.83 27.62
CA VAL A 367 0.15 -3.30 27.65
C VAL A 367 1.37 -3.74 28.45
N VAL A 368 1.17 -4.53 29.51
CA VAL A 368 2.25 -5.15 30.30
C VAL A 368 1.94 -6.62 30.52
N PHE A 369 2.74 -7.52 29.95
CA PHE A 369 2.56 -8.98 30.11
C PHE A 369 3.87 -9.75 30.04
N PRO A 370 3.94 -10.94 30.67
CA PRO A 370 4.98 -11.93 30.40
C PRO A 370 4.64 -12.68 29.09
N MET A 371 5.36 -12.40 28.02
CA MET A 371 5.03 -12.88 26.69
C MET A 371 6.26 -13.17 25.84
N TYR A 372 6.08 -13.96 24.77
CA TYR A 372 7.05 -13.99 23.67
C TYR A 372 6.56 -13.07 22.55
N THR A 373 7.45 -12.60 21.68
CA THR A 373 7.08 -11.81 20.50
C THR A 373 7.30 -12.63 19.23
N GLN A 374 6.26 -12.74 18.38
CA GLN A 374 6.36 -13.47 17.12
C GLN A 374 7.38 -12.79 16.20
N ASN A 375 8.28 -13.55 15.55
CA ASN A 375 9.40 -13.00 14.77
C ASN A 375 10.32 -12.05 15.56
N GLY A 376 10.34 -12.20 16.90
CA GLY A 376 11.17 -11.41 17.81
C GLY A 376 11.82 -12.28 18.89
N ASN A 377 11.52 -12.01 20.17
CA ASN A 377 12.06 -12.77 21.29
C ASN A 377 11.19 -14.01 21.58
N ALA A 378 11.81 -15.19 21.56
CA ALA A 378 11.14 -16.45 21.88
C ALA A 378 10.95 -16.70 23.40
N GLY A 379 11.68 -15.97 24.25
CA GLY A 379 11.53 -16.03 25.71
C GLY A 379 10.24 -15.37 26.17
N LYS A 380 9.60 -15.98 27.18
CA LYS A 380 8.34 -15.53 27.79
C LYS A 380 8.57 -14.58 28.96
N VAL A 381 9.24 -13.48 28.68
CA VAL A 381 9.66 -12.48 29.68
C VAL A 381 8.72 -11.28 29.67
N PHE A 382 8.81 -10.39 30.65
CA PHE A 382 7.96 -9.19 30.65
C PHE A 382 8.33 -8.23 29.53
N GLU A 383 7.30 -7.74 28.85
CA GLU A 383 7.37 -6.61 27.94
C GLU A 383 6.32 -5.56 28.34
N ALA A 384 6.64 -4.30 28.06
CA ALA A 384 5.71 -3.19 28.15
C ALA A 384 5.61 -2.47 26.79
N VAL A 385 4.40 -2.20 26.34
CA VAL A 385 4.11 -1.54 25.06
C VAL A 385 3.06 -0.47 25.28
N LEU A 386 3.35 0.76 24.85
CA LEU A 386 2.34 1.78 24.59
C LEU A 386 1.95 1.69 23.12
N LEU A 387 0.67 1.49 22.89
CA LEU A 387 0.10 1.44 21.54
C LEU A 387 -1.07 2.39 21.42
N ARG A 388 -1.38 2.76 20.19
CA ARG A 388 -2.54 3.56 19.83
C ARG A 388 -3.37 2.83 18.79
N VAL A 389 -4.69 2.85 18.96
CA VAL A 389 -5.65 2.30 18.02
C VAL A 389 -5.72 3.17 16.76
N VAL A 390 -5.71 2.51 15.60
CA VAL A 390 -5.88 3.13 14.28
C VAL A 390 -7.20 2.63 13.72
N TRP A 391 -8.26 3.43 13.89
CA TRP A 391 -9.62 3.00 13.59
C TRP A 391 -10.51 4.13 13.03
N PRO A 392 -10.08 4.80 11.95
CA PRO A 392 -10.88 5.85 11.34
C PRO A 392 -12.22 5.31 10.84
N GLU A 393 -13.23 6.19 10.72
CA GLU A 393 -14.60 5.78 10.36
C GLU A 393 -14.69 4.95 9.07
N TRP A 394 -13.87 5.26 8.07
CA TRP A 394 -13.84 4.49 6.82
C TRP A 394 -13.37 3.04 7.03
N LEU A 395 -12.48 2.78 8.01
CA LEU A 395 -12.05 1.42 8.35
C LEU A 395 -13.15 0.69 9.11
N ALA A 396 -13.88 1.40 9.98
CA ALA A 396 -15.06 0.87 10.65
C ALA A 396 -16.18 0.50 9.64
N ASP A 397 -16.36 1.28 8.58
CA ASP A 397 -17.25 0.94 7.45
C ASP A 397 -16.83 -0.37 6.76
N VAL A 398 -15.52 -0.57 6.52
CA VAL A 398 -14.99 -1.82 5.96
C VAL A 398 -15.22 -2.98 6.94
N GLU A 399 -14.98 -2.78 8.24
CA GLU A 399 -15.20 -3.82 9.25
C GLU A 399 -16.67 -4.24 9.31
N ARG A 400 -17.63 -3.30 9.22
CA ARG A 400 -19.06 -3.63 9.13
C ARG A 400 -19.41 -4.51 7.93
N ARG A 401 -18.69 -4.40 6.82
CA ARG A 401 -18.90 -5.20 5.61
C ARG A 401 -18.31 -6.60 5.72
N TYR A 402 -17.09 -6.73 6.24
CA TYR A 402 -16.35 -8.01 6.27
C TYR A 402 -16.51 -8.78 7.59
N GLY A 403 -16.84 -8.06 8.67
CA GLY A 403 -17.13 -8.53 10.02
C GLY A 403 -15.92 -9.17 10.69
N ASN A 404 -15.16 -8.42 11.47
CA ASN A 404 -13.98 -8.89 12.21
C ASN A 404 -13.88 -8.20 13.58
N GLU A 405 -14.75 -8.61 14.50
CA GLU A 405 -14.90 -7.99 15.82
C GLU A 405 -13.65 -8.12 16.70
N LYS A 406 -12.83 -9.16 16.47
CA LYS A 406 -11.61 -9.42 17.26
C LYS A 406 -10.38 -8.67 16.74
N PHE A 407 -10.41 -8.15 15.52
CA PHE A 407 -9.25 -7.49 14.94
C PHE A 407 -9.10 -6.05 15.44
N LEU A 408 -7.86 -5.68 15.74
CA LEU A 408 -7.42 -4.32 16.03
C LEU A 408 -6.23 -3.94 15.14
N SER A 409 -6.36 -2.80 14.46
CA SER A 409 -5.23 -2.14 13.84
C SER A 409 -4.65 -1.14 14.83
N VAL A 410 -3.34 -1.23 15.08
CA VAL A 410 -2.65 -0.42 16.09
C VAL A 410 -1.36 0.19 15.54
N ALA A 411 -0.83 1.17 16.25
CA ALA A 411 0.47 1.79 16.00
C ALA A 411 1.30 1.83 17.29
N PHE A 412 2.63 1.77 17.18
CA PHE A 412 3.51 1.93 18.34
C PHE A 412 3.62 3.40 18.78
N GLU A 413 3.48 3.64 20.09
CA GLU A 413 3.85 4.91 20.71
C GLU A 413 5.22 4.79 21.42
N ASP A 414 5.46 3.70 22.15
CA ASP A 414 6.79 3.28 22.65
C ASP A 414 6.75 1.81 23.11
N PHE A 415 7.90 1.15 23.26
CA PHE A 415 7.97 -0.26 23.66
C PHE A 415 9.30 -0.67 24.30
N THR A 416 9.29 -1.76 25.05
CA THR A 416 10.48 -2.46 25.55
C THR A 416 11.14 -3.34 24.46
N PRO A 417 12.40 -3.78 24.64
CA PRO A 417 13.21 -4.38 23.56
C PRO A 417 12.67 -5.65 22.90
N GLY A 418 11.61 -6.30 23.41
CA GLY A 418 10.98 -7.45 22.74
C GLY A 418 10.33 -7.06 21.42
N TYR A 419 9.96 -5.79 21.29
CA TYR A 419 9.46 -5.19 20.07
C TYR A 419 10.52 -4.38 19.30
N ASP A 420 11.78 -4.32 19.77
CA ASP A 420 12.93 -3.88 18.94
C ASP A 420 13.40 -5.01 18.01
N THR A 421 12.45 -5.55 17.25
CA THR A 421 12.58 -6.77 16.43
C THR A 421 11.77 -6.65 15.15
N HIS A 422 11.60 -7.74 14.40
CA HIS A 422 10.70 -7.78 13.25
C HIS A 422 9.24 -8.10 13.62
N SER A 423 8.93 -8.30 14.91
CA SER A 423 7.57 -8.51 15.37
C SER A 423 6.67 -7.34 14.97
N ALA A 424 5.49 -7.61 14.43
CA ALA A 424 4.51 -6.60 14.05
C ALA A 424 3.11 -6.95 14.56
N VAL A 425 3.03 -7.82 15.58
CA VAL A 425 1.76 -8.31 16.12
C VAL A 425 1.79 -8.38 17.64
N LEU A 426 0.63 -8.24 18.24
CA LEU A 426 0.37 -8.51 19.65
C LEU A 426 -0.88 -9.40 19.69
N PHE A 427 -0.69 -10.65 20.08
CA PHE A 427 -1.76 -11.64 20.15
C PHE A 427 -1.85 -12.21 21.56
N PRO A 428 -3.07 -12.45 22.07
CA PRO A 428 -3.26 -12.93 23.44
C PRO A 428 -2.67 -14.34 23.66
N GLU A 429 -2.52 -15.14 22.60
CA GLU A 429 -1.86 -16.46 22.64
C GLU A 429 -0.39 -16.40 23.08
N THR A 430 0.27 -15.25 22.94
CA THR A 430 1.69 -15.11 23.29
C THR A 430 1.92 -14.93 24.79
N VAL A 431 0.88 -14.53 25.52
CA VAL A 431 0.91 -14.25 26.95
C VAL A 431 0.97 -15.54 27.77
N THR A 432 1.72 -15.49 28.86
CA THR A 432 1.89 -16.62 29.77
C THR A 432 0.72 -16.71 30.74
N VAL A 433 -0.07 -17.77 30.60
CA VAL A 433 -1.21 -18.10 31.46
C VAL A 433 -1.14 -19.55 31.94
N ALA A 434 -1.77 -19.83 33.08
CA ALA A 434 -1.98 -21.17 33.60
C ALA A 434 -3.03 -21.90 32.76
N ARG A 435 -4.11 -21.20 32.43
CA ARG A 435 -5.26 -21.71 31.66
C ARG A 435 -5.53 -20.79 30.49
N THR A 436 -5.59 -21.37 29.29
CA THR A 436 -5.91 -20.62 28.07
C THR A 436 -7.34 -20.04 28.18
N PRO A 437 -7.50 -18.70 28.20
CA PRO A 437 -8.83 -18.08 28.21
C PRO A 437 -9.45 -18.11 26.80
N GLU A 438 -10.67 -17.59 26.69
CA GLU A 438 -11.19 -17.20 25.39
C GLU A 438 -10.46 -15.94 24.90
N PHE A 439 -10.04 -15.94 23.65
CA PHE A 439 -9.37 -14.79 23.03
C PHE A 439 -10.39 -13.90 22.33
N HIS A 440 -10.36 -12.61 22.67
CA HIS A 440 -11.31 -11.61 22.18
C HIS A 440 -10.69 -10.59 21.23
N TRP A 441 -9.36 -10.58 21.12
CA TRP A 441 -8.64 -9.56 20.37
C TRP A 441 -7.40 -10.13 19.68
N GLY A 442 -6.97 -9.51 18.59
CA GLY A 442 -5.69 -9.71 17.94
C GLY A 442 -5.27 -8.39 17.28
N ALA A 443 -4.07 -7.91 17.61
CA ALA A 443 -3.62 -6.59 17.21
C ALA A 443 -2.42 -6.67 16.25
N ILE A 444 -2.49 -5.91 15.16
CA ILE A 444 -1.43 -5.82 14.14
C ILE A 444 -0.95 -4.36 14.02
N PHE A 445 0.37 -4.17 14.05
CA PHE A 445 1.03 -2.87 14.06
C PHE A 445 1.20 -2.33 12.64
N CYS A 446 0.12 -1.74 12.11
CA CYS A 446 0.06 -1.22 10.74
C CYS A 446 1.11 -0.13 10.46
N ASP A 447 1.56 0.62 11.48
CA ASP A 447 2.59 1.65 11.34
C ASP A 447 3.96 1.05 11.00
N ARG A 448 4.31 -0.06 11.67
CA ARG A 448 5.55 -0.81 11.44
C ARG A 448 5.53 -1.52 10.10
N GLU A 449 4.41 -2.13 9.75
CA GLU A 449 4.27 -2.81 8.46
C GLU A 449 4.38 -1.81 7.30
N ALA A 450 3.71 -0.67 7.42
CA ALA A 450 3.85 0.44 6.48
C ALA A 450 5.29 0.95 6.36
N ALA A 451 5.97 1.21 7.49
CA ALA A 451 7.34 1.72 7.46
C ALA A 451 8.31 0.70 6.82
N ARG A 452 8.14 -0.59 7.14
CA ARG A 452 8.92 -1.69 6.56
C ARG A 452 8.65 -1.85 5.07
N PHE A 453 7.38 -1.82 4.67
CA PHE A 453 6.96 -1.89 3.28
C PHE A 453 7.63 -0.80 2.45
N ARG A 454 7.52 0.46 2.90
CA ARG A 454 8.09 1.62 2.19
C ARG A 454 9.59 1.46 1.99
N ARG A 455 10.32 1.07 3.04
CA ARG A 455 11.77 0.83 2.99
C ARG A 455 12.15 -0.31 2.04
N VAL A 456 11.51 -1.47 2.18
CA VAL A 456 11.86 -2.66 1.39
C VAL A 456 11.45 -2.50 -0.06
N THR A 457 10.23 -2.04 -0.33
CA THR A 457 9.71 -1.85 -1.70
C THR A 457 10.42 -0.73 -2.44
N GLY A 458 10.80 0.36 -1.75
CA GLY A 458 11.63 1.43 -2.33
C GLY A 458 12.97 0.89 -2.82
N ALA A 459 13.74 0.26 -1.93
CA ALA A 459 15.05 -0.30 -2.28
C ALA A 459 14.95 -1.45 -3.32
N ALA A 460 13.92 -2.29 -3.23
CA ALA A 460 13.70 -3.34 -4.22
C ALA A 460 13.40 -2.76 -5.61
N SER A 461 12.59 -1.70 -5.69
CA SER A 461 12.29 -1.02 -6.95
C SER A 461 13.56 -0.47 -7.61
N GLU A 462 14.46 0.14 -6.84
CA GLU A 462 15.75 0.63 -7.33
C GLU A 462 16.65 -0.53 -7.82
N ILE A 463 16.85 -1.56 -6.99
CA ILE A 463 17.70 -2.71 -7.31
C ILE A 463 17.22 -3.46 -8.55
N LEU A 464 15.89 -3.51 -8.75
CA LEU A 464 15.24 -4.23 -9.84
C LEU A 464 14.94 -3.35 -11.05
N SER A 465 15.32 -2.05 -11.02
CA SER A 465 15.00 -1.06 -12.06
C SER A 465 13.50 -1.04 -12.41
N LEU A 466 12.66 -1.22 -11.41
CA LEU A 466 11.21 -1.23 -11.52
C LEU A 466 10.68 0.19 -11.34
N GLN A 467 9.91 0.67 -12.31
CA GLN A 467 9.13 1.89 -12.15
C GLN A 467 7.70 1.53 -11.76
N LEU A 468 7.35 1.81 -10.51
CA LEU A 468 5.99 1.61 -9.98
C LEU A 468 4.99 2.54 -10.69
N PRO A 469 3.70 2.15 -10.78
CA PRO A 469 2.64 3.08 -11.16
C PRO A 469 2.61 4.27 -10.18
N PRO A 470 2.05 5.44 -10.58
CA PRO A 470 2.01 6.63 -9.72
C PRO A 470 1.42 6.38 -8.33
N ASP A 471 0.36 5.56 -8.22
CA ASP A 471 -0.20 5.16 -6.92
C ASP A 471 0.79 4.36 -6.05
N GLY A 472 1.60 3.51 -6.68
CA GLY A 472 2.65 2.74 -5.99
C GLY A 472 3.82 3.63 -5.54
N GLU A 473 4.21 4.62 -6.36
CA GLU A 473 5.20 5.63 -5.97
C GLU A 473 4.72 6.41 -4.73
N ARG A 474 3.46 6.86 -4.73
CA ARG A 474 2.85 7.55 -3.58
C ARG A 474 2.77 6.67 -2.35
N LEU A 475 2.39 5.40 -2.52
CA LEU A 475 2.30 4.43 -1.42
C LEU A 475 3.67 4.21 -0.74
N VAL A 476 4.74 4.10 -1.53
CA VAL A 476 6.11 4.01 -0.99
C VAL A 476 6.53 5.32 -0.31
N ALA A 477 6.08 6.47 -0.82
CA ALA A 477 6.49 7.76 -0.31
C ALA A 477 5.76 8.24 0.95
N SER A 478 4.52 7.81 1.22
CA SER A 478 3.70 8.28 2.36
C SER A 478 3.48 7.20 3.43
N GLN A 479 3.90 7.50 4.66
CA GLN A 479 3.64 6.69 5.84
C GLN A 479 2.14 6.58 6.11
N ALA A 480 1.42 7.70 6.05
CA ALA A 480 0.01 7.72 6.42
C ALA A 480 -0.85 6.92 5.43
N LEU A 481 -0.57 7.02 4.13
CA LEU A 481 -1.23 6.22 3.11
C LEU A 481 -0.89 4.73 3.26
N ALA A 482 0.38 4.38 3.47
CA ALA A 482 0.79 2.99 3.69
C ALA A 482 0.16 2.41 4.96
N GLN A 483 0.15 3.15 6.07
CA GLN A 483 -0.46 2.71 7.33
C GLN A 483 -1.95 2.42 7.17
N SER A 484 -2.69 3.33 6.51
CA SER A 484 -4.10 3.12 6.20
C SER A 484 -4.31 1.90 5.29
N THR A 485 -3.38 1.67 4.36
CA THR A 485 -3.41 0.51 3.46
C THR A 485 -3.23 -0.80 4.22
N PHE A 486 -2.25 -0.89 5.12
CA PHE A 486 -2.03 -2.09 5.95
C PHE A 486 -3.20 -2.34 6.91
N ALA A 487 -3.73 -1.29 7.56
CA ALA A 487 -4.90 -1.43 8.42
C ALA A 487 -6.10 -2.11 7.71
N MET A 488 -6.33 -1.76 6.44
CA MET A 488 -7.39 -2.37 5.63
C MET A 488 -7.03 -3.78 5.14
N TRP A 489 -5.78 -4.00 4.72
CA TRP A 489 -5.29 -5.31 4.32
C TRP A 489 -5.47 -6.30 5.48
N ASP A 490 -4.90 -6.00 6.64
CA ASP A 490 -4.89 -6.86 7.81
C ASP A 490 -6.30 -7.22 8.28
N LEU A 491 -7.22 -6.25 8.29
CA LEU A 491 -8.61 -6.44 8.67
C LEU A 491 -9.30 -7.53 7.82
N ILE A 492 -9.09 -7.50 6.51
CA ILE A 492 -9.71 -8.43 5.55
C ILE A 492 -8.93 -9.76 5.53
N HIS A 493 -7.61 -9.72 5.63
CA HIS A 493 -6.74 -10.90 5.64
C HIS A 493 -7.03 -11.77 6.86
N ASP A 494 -6.92 -11.21 8.06
CA ASP A 494 -7.11 -11.94 9.32
C ASP A 494 -8.49 -12.61 9.37
N ARG A 495 -9.50 -11.89 8.86
CA ARG A 495 -10.85 -12.40 8.73
C ARG A 495 -10.95 -13.67 7.88
N THR A 496 -10.13 -13.74 6.84
CA THR A 496 -10.19 -14.77 5.80
C THR A 496 -9.71 -16.14 6.30
N HIS A 497 -8.84 -16.20 7.31
CA HIS A 497 -8.46 -17.47 7.94
C HIS A 497 -9.68 -18.26 8.46
N SER A 498 -10.69 -17.54 8.97
CA SER A 498 -11.92 -18.12 9.52
C SER A 498 -13.08 -18.22 8.52
N ARG A 499 -12.83 -18.09 7.20
CA ARG A 499 -13.85 -18.14 6.14
C ARG A 499 -13.40 -18.99 4.94
N GLY A 500 -14.38 -19.38 4.12
CA GLY A 500 -14.16 -20.13 2.88
C GLY A 500 -14.23 -21.64 3.07
N ASP A 501 -13.87 -22.38 2.02
CA ASP A 501 -13.80 -23.85 2.04
C ASP A 501 -12.55 -24.34 2.77
N LEU A 502 -12.72 -25.34 3.65
CA LEU A 502 -11.68 -25.79 4.58
C LEU A 502 -11.00 -24.63 5.34
N PRO A 503 -11.77 -23.80 6.08
CA PRO A 503 -11.19 -22.66 6.78
C PRO A 503 -10.15 -23.16 7.77
N PHE A 504 -9.03 -22.46 7.83
CA PHE A 504 -7.93 -22.78 8.74
C PHE A 504 -8.30 -22.25 10.12
N ASP A 505 -9.09 -23.06 10.82
CA ASP A 505 -9.56 -22.80 12.18
C ASP A 505 -8.36 -22.57 13.13
N PRO A 506 -8.41 -21.67 14.14
CA PRO A 506 -7.43 -21.60 15.23
C PRO A 506 -7.11 -22.94 15.92
N PHE A 507 -7.98 -23.97 15.81
CA PHE A 507 -7.66 -25.34 16.25
C PHE A 507 -6.67 -26.10 15.31
N MET A 508 -6.48 -25.65 14.06
CA MET A 508 -5.53 -26.20 13.08
C MET A 508 -4.10 -25.65 13.23
N ILE A 509 -3.92 -24.44 13.77
CA ILE A 509 -2.60 -23.82 14.04
C ILE A 509 -1.78 -24.68 15.03
N LYS A 510 -2.46 -25.40 15.94
CA LYS A 510 -1.82 -26.33 16.89
C LYS A 510 -1.48 -27.70 16.26
N GLN A 511 -1.87 -27.96 15.02
CA GLN A 511 -1.58 -29.22 14.34
C GLN A 511 -0.28 -29.11 13.54
N ARG A 512 0.68 -29.98 13.86
CA ARG A 512 1.91 -30.13 13.09
C ARG A 512 1.58 -30.62 11.68
N MET A 513 1.79 -29.78 10.67
CA MET A 513 1.63 -30.11 9.25
C MET A 513 2.83 -29.64 8.43
N PRO A 514 2.99 -30.13 7.19
CA PRO A 514 4.06 -29.67 6.32
C PRO A 514 3.93 -28.18 6.00
N TYR A 515 5.04 -27.45 5.92
CA TYR A 515 4.99 -25.98 5.91
C TYR A 515 4.37 -25.36 4.64
N TRP A 516 4.28 -26.12 3.53
CA TRP A 516 3.56 -25.67 2.34
C TRP A 516 2.05 -25.59 2.54
N GLN A 517 1.49 -26.23 3.57
CA GLN A 517 0.09 -26.03 3.95
C GLN A 517 -0.11 -24.60 4.50
N TYR A 518 0.75 -24.17 5.42
CA TYR A 518 0.73 -22.79 5.91
C TYR A 518 1.00 -21.80 4.77
N ALA A 519 1.94 -22.12 3.87
CA ALA A 519 2.25 -21.24 2.73
C ALA A 519 1.06 -21.01 1.81
N LEU A 520 0.28 -22.07 1.52
CA LEU A 520 -0.93 -21.96 0.71
C LEU A 520 -2.04 -21.25 1.45
N GLU A 521 -2.14 -21.41 2.78
CA GLU A 521 -3.16 -20.74 3.57
C GLU A 521 -2.94 -19.22 3.65
N GLU A 522 -1.71 -18.81 3.97
CA GLU A 522 -1.34 -17.40 4.01
C GLU A 522 -1.49 -16.75 2.63
N LEU A 523 -1.05 -17.45 1.58
CA LEU A 523 -1.22 -16.98 0.22
C LEU A 523 -2.71 -16.91 -0.16
N ARG A 524 -3.54 -17.90 0.19
CA ARG A 524 -5.00 -17.87 -0.04
C ARG A 524 -5.61 -16.63 0.60
N CYS A 525 -5.30 -16.35 1.86
CA CYS A 525 -5.85 -15.20 2.59
C CYS A 525 -5.46 -13.86 1.93
N ASP A 526 -4.21 -13.72 1.49
CA ASP A 526 -3.77 -12.54 0.75
C ASP A 526 -4.40 -12.42 -0.64
N LEU A 527 -4.54 -13.52 -1.39
CA LEU A 527 -5.12 -13.47 -2.73
C LEU A 527 -6.65 -13.24 -2.68
N THR A 528 -7.32 -13.75 -1.64
CA THR A 528 -8.70 -13.38 -1.35
C THR A 528 -8.80 -11.89 -0.99
N THR A 529 -7.91 -11.37 -0.14
CA THR A 529 -7.88 -9.94 0.22
C THR A 529 -7.61 -9.06 -1.01
N PHE A 530 -6.67 -9.47 -1.87
CA PHE A 530 -6.39 -8.81 -3.14
C PHE A 530 -7.63 -8.73 -4.02
N ARG A 531 -8.38 -9.84 -4.16
CA ARG A 531 -9.62 -9.89 -4.95
C ARG A 531 -10.70 -8.97 -4.36
N GLU A 532 -10.84 -8.90 -3.04
CA GLU A 532 -11.76 -7.99 -2.38
C GLU A 532 -11.35 -6.53 -2.54
N ALA A 533 -10.06 -6.22 -2.41
CA ALA A 533 -9.51 -4.88 -2.66
C ALA A 533 -9.71 -4.43 -4.11
N TYR A 534 -9.58 -5.35 -5.08
CA TYR A 534 -9.92 -5.11 -6.49
C TYR A 534 -11.41 -4.77 -6.66
N ARG A 535 -12.31 -5.53 -6.03
CA ARG A 535 -13.77 -5.20 -6.05
C ARG A 535 -14.05 -3.82 -5.47
N LEU A 536 -13.44 -3.50 -4.33
CA LEU A 536 -13.60 -2.20 -3.67
C LEU A 536 -13.06 -1.06 -4.53
N GLU A 537 -11.96 -1.24 -5.25
CA GLU A 537 -11.48 -0.27 -6.27
C GLU A 537 -12.53 -0.05 -7.38
N GLN A 538 -13.12 -1.14 -7.90
CA GLN A 538 -14.19 -1.07 -8.91
C GLN A 538 -15.48 -0.42 -8.37
N GLU A 539 -15.66 -0.39 -7.05
CA GLU A 539 -16.74 0.35 -6.38
C GLU A 539 -16.36 1.80 -6.04
N GLY A 540 -15.09 2.20 -6.25
CA GLY A 540 -14.58 3.54 -6.00
C GLY A 540 -14.02 3.78 -4.59
N HIS A 541 -13.73 2.71 -3.84
CA HIS A 541 -13.05 2.83 -2.55
C HIS A 541 -11.57 3.16 -2.76
N PRO A 542 -11.05 4.23 -2.14
CA PRO A 542 -9.77 4.80 -2.52
C PRO A 542 -8.55 3.95 -2.11
N TYR A 543 -8.69 3.08 -1.10
CA TYR A 543 -7.64 2.18 -0.65
C TYR A 543 -7.60 0.84 -1.40
N GLY A 544 -8.53 0.57 -2.32
CA GLY A 544 -8.59 -0.70 -3.05
C GLY A 544 -7.35 -0.98 -3.91
N LEU A 545 -6.87 -0.01 -4.69
CA LEU A 545 -5.62 -0.17 -5.46
C LEU A 545 -4.36 -0.19 -4.55
N PRO A 546 -4.21 0.71 -3.56
CA PRO A 546 -3.11 0.62 -2.60
C PRO A 546 -2.93 -0.76 -1.94
N VAL A 547 -4.02 -1.39 -1.49
CA VAL A 547 -3.96 -2.73 -0.86
C VAL A 547 -3.46 -3.79 -1.86
N GLN A 548 -3.93 -3.76 -3.11
CA GLN A 548 -3.45 -4.66 -4.16
C GLN A 548 -1.93 -4.52 -4.37
N LEU A 549 -1.43 -3.28 -4.45
CA LEU A 549 -0.01 -3.00 -4.65
C LEU A 549 0.83 -3.41 -3.43
N ALA A 550 0.31 -3.21 -2.21
CA ALA A 550 0.96 -3.60 -0.97
C ALA A 550 1.17 -5.13 -0.89
N ILE A 551 0.09 -5.89 -1.10
CA ILE A 551 0.11 -7.37 -1.13
C ILE A 551 1.14 -7.86 -2.14
N LEU A 552 1.06 -7.34 -3.38
CA LEU A 552 1.95 -7.73 -4.45
C LEU A 552 3.42 -7.48 -4.08
N CYS A 553 3.76 -6.27 -3.67
CA CYS A 553 5.16 -5.91 -3.42
C CYS A 553 5.74 -6.65 -2.21
N ASP A 554 4.98 -6.85 -1.13
CA ASP A 554 5.48 -7.60 0.03
C ASP A 554 5.65 -9.10 -0.26
N ARG A 555 4.68 -9.73 -0.95
CA ARG A 555 4.80 -11.13 -1.39
C ARG A 555 5.92 -11.33 -2.39
N LEU A 556 6.24 -10.33 -3.21
CA LEU A 556 7.31 -10.46 -4.21
C LEU A 556 8.69 -10.03 -3.70
N PHE A 557 8.81 -9.03 -2.83
CA PHE A 557 10.09 -8.40 -2.50
C PHE A 557 10.53 -8.58 -1.05
N ARG A 558 9.62 -8.86 -0.12
CA ARG A 558 9.93 -8.94 1.32
C ARG A 558 9.86 -10.37 1.84
N PHE A 559 8.70 -11.00 1.74
CA PHE A 559 8.45 -12.31 2.35
C PHE A 559 9.43 -13.41 1.89
N PRO A 560 9.77 -13.54 0.59
CA PRO A 560 10.73 -14.56 0.12
C PRO A 560 12.13 -14.45 0.69
N ILE A 561 12.52 -13.28 1.20
CA ILE A 561 13.90 -12.96 1.56
C ILE A 561 14.09 -12.51 3.01
N THR A 562 13.01 -12.45 3.80
CA THR A 562 13.04 -12.11 5.22
C THR A 562 13.20 -13.37 6.08
N GLY A 563 14.04 -13.30 7.12
CA GLY A 563 14.25 -14.38 8.07
C GLY A 563 15.14 -15.53 7.57
N ASP A 564 15.08 -16.67 8.28
CA ASP A 564 15.71 -17.90 7.83
C ASP A 564 14.94 -18.46 6.62
N ARG A 565 15.67 -19.11 5.73
CA ARG A 565 15.14 -19.83 4.57
C ARG A 565 14.42 -21.12 5.00
N VAL A 566 14.82 -21.71 6.12
CA VAL A 566 14.31 -23.00 6.61
C VAL A 566 12.84 -22.90 7.00
N ARG A 567 11.97 -23.68 6.32
CA ARG A 567 10.52 -23.78 6.57
C ARG A 567 9.79 -22.43 6.60
N ASN A 568 10.28 -21.45 5.85
CA ASN A 568 9.65 -20.15 5.69
C ASN A 568 8.42 -20.26 4.77
N TYR A 569 7.24 -20.38 5.37
CA TYR A 569 6.00 -20.56 4.63
C TYR A 569 5.58 -19.30 3.87
N ASP A 570 5.77 -18.11 4.44
CA ASP A 570 5.49 -16.85 3.74
C ASP A 570 6.35 -16.67 2.51
N GLY A 571 7.63 -17.03 2.64
CA GLY A 571 8.58 -16.99 1.54
C GLY A 571 8.23 -17.98 0.42
N LEU A 572 7.73 -19.17 0.75
CA LEU A 572 7.24 -20.12 -0.25
C LEU A 572 5.99 -19.60 -0.97
N GLY A 573 5.05 -18.97 -0.26
CA GLY A 573 3.88 -18.34 -0.87
C GLY A 573 4.27 -17.26 -1.89
N GLY A 574 5.22 -16.40 -1.51
CA GLY A 574 5.76 -15.38 -2.42
C GLY A 574 6.49 -15.95 -3.65
N GLN A 575 7.29 -17.01 -3.47
CA GLN A 575 7.92 -17.72 -4.59
C GLN A 575 6.91 -18.33 -5.56
N LEU A 576 5.81 -18.89 -5.03
CA LEU A 576 4.74 -19.45 -5.84
C LEU A 576 4.06 -18.35 -6.67
N LEU A 577 3.69 -17.23 -6.04
CA LEU A 577 3.12 -16.07 -6.74
C LEU A 577 4.06 -15.57 -7.85
N PHE A 578 5.34 -15.37 -7.54
CA PHE A 578 6.35 -14.95 -8.53
C PHE A 578 6.41 -15.93 -9.72
N ALA A 579 6.51 -17.23 -9.44
CA ALA A 579 6.61 -18.25 -10.47
C ALA A 579 5.35 -18.33 -11.35
N TYR A 580 4.17 -18.16 -10.74
CA TYR A 580 2.89 -18.08 -11.45
C TYR A 580 2.85 -16.88 -12.39
N LEU A 581 3.05 -15.66 -11.85
CA LEU A 581 3.02 -14.43 -12.65
C LEU A 581 4.04 -14.45 -13.79
N HIS A 582 5.23 -15.03 -13.54
CA HIS A 582 6.25 -15.21 -14.56
C HIS A 582 5.83 -16.19 -15.66
N ARG A 583 5.27 -17.36 -15.28
CA ARG A 583 4.80 -18.38 -16.24
C ARG A 583 3.68 -17.84 -17.14
N HIS A 584 2.81 -16.99 -16.58
CA HIS A 584 1.67 -16.41 -17.28
C HIS A 584 2.00 -15.07 -17.97
N GLY A 585 3.25 -14.61 -17.93
CA GLY A 585 3.72 -13.45 -18.69
C GLY A 585 3.36 -12.08 -18.11
N ALA A 586 2.70 -12.05 -16.94
CA ALA A 586 2.32 -10.84 -16.21
C ALA A 586 3.49 -10.21 -15.42
N LEU A 587 4.53 -11.00 -15.12
CA LEU A 587 5.80 -10.56 -14.56
C LEU A 587 6.93 -10.99 -15.48
N ARG A 588 7.88 -10.09 -15.77
CA ARG A 588 9.05 -10.38 -16.61
C ARG A 588 10.33 -9.90 -15.95
N TRP A 589 11.34 -10.77 -15.92
CA TRP A 589 12.71 -10.42 -15.53
C TRP A 589 13.62 -10.57 -16.77
N ARG A 590 14.03 -9.44 -17.36
CA ARG A 590 14.85 -9.39 -18.57
C ARG A 590 15.84 -8.23 -18.49
N ASP A 591 17.06 -8.44 -18.97
CA ASP A 591 18.11 -7.40 -19.01
C ASP A 591 18.35 -6.71 -17.65
N ASN A 592 18.27 -7.49 -16.56
CA ASN A 592 18.34 -7.02 -15.17
C ASN A 592 17.26 -6.00 -14.78
N ARG A 593 16.12 -5.99 -15.48
CA ARG A 593 14.95 -5.16 -15.19
C ARG A 593 13.75 -6.04 -14.92
N LEU A 594 13.06 -5.74 -13.82
CA LEU A 594 11.75 -6.30 -13.52
C LEU A 594 10.67 -5.41 -14.14
N SER A 595 9.72 -6.01 -14.84
CA SER A 595 8.55 -5.30 -15.37
C SER A 595 7.27 -6.12 -15.18
N PHE A 596 6.16 -5.41 -15.04
CA PHE A 596 4.83 -6.00 -14.95
C PHE A 596 3.97 -5.60 -16.15
N ASP A 597 3.10 -6.51 -16.57
CA ASP A 597 1.93 -6.16 -17.34
C ASP A 597 0.84 -5.68 -16.37
N TRP A 598 0.82 -4.38 -16.05
CA TRP A 598 -0.07 -3.84 -15.03
C TRP A 598 -1.57 -4.01 -15.34
N LYS A 599 -1.93 -4.30 -16.60
CA LYS A 599 -3.31 -4.55 -17.03
C LYS A 599 -3.71 -6.00 -16.79
N GLU A 600 -2.85 -6.95 -17.14
CA GLU A 600 -3.12 -8.38 -16.95
C GLU A 600 -2.81 -8.88 -15.52
N LEU A 601 -1.91 -8.19 -14.81
CA LEU A 601 -1.45 -8.56 -13.47
C LEU A 601 -2.59 -8.84 -12.47
N PRO A 602 -3.55 -7.93 -12.21
CA PRO A 602 -4.61 -8.20 -11.25
C PRO A 602 -5.46 -9.43 -11.62
N LEU A 603 -5.67 -9.67 -12.92
CA LEU A 603 -6.43 -10.82 -13.40
C LEU A 603 -5.71 -12.15 -13.11
N GLN A 604 -4.37 -12.18 -13.28
CA GLN A 604 -3.58 -13.37 -12.99
C GLN A 604 -3.47 -13.65 -11.49
N VAL A 605 -3.35 -12.61 -10.67
CA VAL A 605 -3.36 -12.76 -9.20
C VAL A 605 -4.69 -13.36 -8.74
N ILE A 606 -5.82 -12.88 -9.26
CA ILE A 606 -7.16 -13.41 -8.97
C ILE A 606 -7.29 -14.86 -9.43
N ARG A 607 -6.84 -15.20 -10.64
CA ARG A 607 -6.88 -16.58 -11.16
C ARG A 607 -6.09 -17.56 -10.30
N LEU A 608 -4.89 -17.17 -9.83
CA LEU A 608 -4.14 -18.00 -8.88
C LEU A 608 -4.92 -18.22 -7.57
N GLY A 609 -5.56 -17.17 -7.06
CA GLY A 609 -6.44 -17.28 -5.90
C GLY A 609 -7.56 -18.30 -6.10
N GLU A 610 -8.23 -18.26 -7.27
CA GLU A 610 -9.28 -19.21 -7.64
C GLU A 610 -8.75 -20.66 -7.76
N GLU A 611 -7.55 -20.86 -8.31
CA GLU A 611 -6.90 -22.19 -8.37
C GLU A 611 -6.61 -22.76 -6.97
N ILE A 612 -6.14 -21.92 -6.04
CA ILE A 612 -5.90 -22.32 -4.64
C ILE A 612 -7.21 -22.60 -3.92
N GLU A 613 -8.23 -21.76 -4.11
CA GLU A 613 -9.57 -22.00 -3.55
C GLU A 613 -10.17 -23.32 -4.05
N GLU A 614 -10.01 -23.64 -5.33
CA GLU A 614 -10.43 -24.92 -5.90
C GLU A 614 -9.69 -26.13 -5.28
N LEU A 615 -8.38 -25.99 -5.02
CA LEU A 615 -7.60 -27.01 -4.30
C LEU A 615 -8.16 -27.26 -2.89
N TYR A 616 -8.62 -26.22 -2.20
CA TYR A 616 -9.23 -26.30 -0.87
C TYR A 616 -10.65 -26.87 -0.92
N ARG A 617 -11.49 -26.37 -1.84
CA ARG A 617 -12.86 -26.84 -2.06
C ARG A 617 -12.91 -28.33 -2.33
N THR A 618 -12.05 -28.83 -3.22
CA THR A 618 -11.95 -30.26 -3.53
C THR A 618 -11.24 -31.07 -2.43
N GLY A 619 -10.60 -30.40 -1.47
CA GLY A 619 -9.91 -31.04 -0.35
C GLY A 619 -10.85 -31.74 0.61
N ILE A 620 -12.14 -31.36 0.65
CA ILE A 620 -13.15 -32.01 1.51
C ILE A 620 -13.37 -33.48 1.16
N ASP A 621 -13.10 -33.85 -0.09
CA ASP A 621 -13.21 -35.23 -0.59
C ASP A 621 -11.92 -36.04 -0.37
N ARG A 622 -10.87 -35.42 0.19
CA ARG A 622 -9.55 -36.05 0.42
C ARG A 622 -9.36 -36.40 1.89
N SER A 623 -8.60 -37.46 2.15
CA SER A 623 -8.01 -37.66 3.47
C SER A 623 -7.03 -36.53 3.77
N LYS A 624 -6.70 -36.31 5.06
CA LYS A 624 -5.68 -35.33 5.47
C LYS A 624 -4.36 -35.49 4.71
N VAL A 625 -3.85 -36.72 4.60
CA VAL A 625 -2.60 -37.01 3.86
C VAL A 625 -2.81 -36.84 2.34
N GLY A 626 -4.00 -37.19 1.83
CA GLY A 626 -4.37 -36.93 0.43
C GLY A 626 -4.35 -35.45 0.08
N GLN A 627 -4.85 -34.58 0.96
CA GLN A 627 -4.78 -33.13 0.78
C GLN A 627 -3.34 -32.61 0.82
N TRP A 628 -2.50 -33.14 1.70
CA TRP A 628 -1.08 -32.77 1.76
C TRP A 628 -0.34 -33.12 0.47
N LEU A 629 -0.61 -34.30 -0.10
CA LEU A 629 -0.05 -34.74 -1.38
C LEU A 629 -0.52 -33.86 -2.54
N ALA A 630 -1.82 -33.57 -2.63
CA ALA A 630 -2.38 -32.70 -3.67
C ALA A 630 -1.80 -31.28 -3.60
N SER A 631 -1.67 -30.74 -2.39
CA SER A 631 -1.05 -29.43 -2.16
C SER A 631 0.42 -29.41 -2.53
N TYR A 632 1.17 -30.47 -2.17
CA TYR A 632 2.57 -30.60 -2.54
C TYR A 632 2.73 -30.65 -4.07
N GLN A 633 1.88 -31.40 -4.77
CA GLN A 633 1.85 -31.44 -6.23
C GLN A 633 1.54 -30.07 -6.83
N PHE A 634 0.58 -29.34 -6.28
CA PHE A 634 0.26 -27.97 -6.73
C PHE A 634 1.47 -27.04 -6.59
N VAL A 635 2.06 -26.95 -5.40
CA VAL A 635 3.22 -26.08 -5.14
C VAL A 635 4.41 -26.47 -6.02
N SER A 636 4.73 -27.77 -6.09
CA SER A 636 5.86 -28.29 -6.87
C SER A 636 5.70 -28.11 -8.38
N SER A 637 4.48 -27.88 -8.87
CA SER A 637 4.24 -27.53 -10.26
C SER A 637 4.77 -26.13 -10.62
N TYR A 638 4.97 -25.25 -9.64
CA TYR A 638 5.46 -23.87 -9.83
C TYR A 638 6.85 -23.65 -9.22
N VAL A 639 7.10 -24.19 -8.03
CA VAL A 639 8.37 -24.04 -7.28
C VAL A 639 9.07 -25.39 -7.23
N ALA A 640 10.27 -25.48 -7.79
CA ALA A 640 11.00 -26.74 -7.84
C ALA A 640 11.37 -27.22 -6.41
N PRO A 641 11.06 -28.48 -6.04
CA PRO A 641 11.46 -29.01 -4.76
C PRO A 641 12.98 -29.25 -4.70
N GLY A 642 13.51 -29.30 -3.47
CA GLY A 642 14.92 -29.57 -3.22
C GLY A 642 15.34 -30.94 -3.78
N PRO A 643 16.56 -31.08 -4.35
CA PRO A 643 17.01 -32.32 -4.99
C PRO A 643 16.97 -33.57 -4.09
N GLY A 644 17.05 -33.40 -2.77
CA GLY A 644 17.01 -34.48 -1.79
C GLY A 644 15.61 -34.84 -1.29
N SER A 645 14.55 -34.20 -1.79
CA SER A 645 13.19 -34.34 -1.28
C SER A 645 12.69 -35.78 -1.40
N VAL A 646 12.19 -36.33 -0.30
CA VAL A 646 11.49 -37.63 -0.31
C VAL A 646 10.07 -37.46 -0.86
N TRP A 647 9.42 -36.33 -0.56
CA TRP A 647 8.08 -36.00 -1.06
C TRP A 647 8.04 -35.87 -2.59
N ALA A 648 9.10 -35.34 -3.21
CA ALA A 648 9.25 -35.22 -4.67
C ALA A 648 9.31 -36.57 -5.39
N LYS A 649 9.67 -37.66 -4.69
CA LYS A 649 9.67 -39.02 -5.25
C LYS A 649 8.27 -39.62 -5.34
N GLY A 650 7.27 -38.96 -4.75
CA GLY A 650 5.87 -39.35 -4.84
C GLY A 650 5.41 -40.30 -3.72
N PRO A 651 4.12 -40.71 -3.75
CA PRO A 651 3.47 -41.45 -2.67
C PRO A 651 4.15 -42.78 -2.32
N GLU A 652 4.73 -43.47 -3.30
CA GLU A 652 5.42 -44.76 -3.12
C GLU A 652 6.68 -44.67 -2.24
N ALA A 653 7.27 -43.46 -2.12
CA ALA A 653 8.44 -43.22 -1.28
C ALA A 653 8.09 -42.80 0.15
N LEU A 654 6.80 -42.65 0.47
CA LEU A 654 6.32 -42.16 1.76
C LEU A 654 5.74 -43.31 2.60
N PRO A 655 5.96 -43.32 3.93
CA PRO A 655 5.38 -44.30 4.84
C PRO A 655 3.90 -43.96 5.12
N LEU A 656 3.03 -44.15 4.12
CA LEU A 656 1.61 -43.77 4.15
C LEU A 656 0.75 -44.57 5.14
N ASP A 657 1.24 -45.74 5.58
CA ASP A 657 0.58 -46.59 6.58
C ASP A 657 0.84 -46.14 8.03
N GLY A 658 1.70 -45.12 8.23
CA GLY A 658 2.10 -44.61 9.54
C GLY A 658 1.33 -43.35 9.98
N GLU A 659 1.62 -42.89 11.21
CA GLU A 659 1.06 -41.64 11.74
C GLU A 659 1.49 -40.42 10.90
N PRO A 660 0.59 -39.46 10.60
CA PRO A 660 0.90 -38.28 9.79
C PRO A 660 2.10 -37.46 10.28
N ARG A 661 2.38 -37.50 11.59
CA ARG A 661 3.57 -36.84 12.18
C ARG A 661 4.87 -37.29 11.52
N GLY A 662 5.01 -38.58 11.20
CA GLY A 662 6.20 -39.14 10.55
C GLY A 662 6.41 -38.59 9.14
N LEU A 663 5.33 -38.23 8.43
CA LEU A 663 5.41 -37.59 7.11
C LEU A 663 5.96 -36.16 7.20
N VAL A 664 5.61 -35.43 8.27
CA VAL A 664 6.15 -34.08 8.52
C VAL A 664 7.65 -34.13 8.85
N ASP A 665 8.10 -35.20 9.54
CA ASP A 665 9.52 -35.40 9.85
C ASP A 665 10.37 -35.68 8.59
N LEU A 666 9.77 -36.13 7.49
CA LEU A 666 10.43 -36.34 6.19
C LEU A 666 10.57 -35.05 5.35
N VAL A 667 9.96 -33.95 5.78
CA VAL A 667 10.07 -32.66 5.10
C VAL A 667 11.46 -32.09 5.36
N LEU A 668 12.19 -31.80 4.29
CA LEU A 668 13.50 -31.17 4.39
C LEU A 668 13.36 -29.82 5.11
N PRO A 669 14.40 -29.38 5.85
CA PRO A 669 14.47 -28.02 6.36
C PRO A 669 14.21 -26.98 5.25
N ASP A 670 14.72 -27.28 4.06
CA ASP A 670 14.53 -26.48 2.85
C ASP A 670 13.95 -27.35 1.73
N GLU A 671 12.65 -27.64 1.85
CA GLU A 671 11.93 -28.46 0.86
C GLU A 671 11.78 -27.75 -0.49
N PHE A 672 11.71 -26.42 -0.50
CA PHE A 672 11.52 -25.58 -1.67
C PHE A 672 12.55 -24.43 -1.66
N PRO A 673 13.77 -24.66 -2.18
CA PRO A 673 14.84 -23.67 -2.15
C PRO A 673 14.48 -22.39 -2.91
N LEU A 674 15.11 -21.28 -2.51
CA LEU A 674 15.05 -20.03 -3.27
C LEU A 674 15.50 -20.25 -4.72
N ASN A 675 14.72 -19.72 -5.66
CA ASN A 675 15.16 -19.67 -7.05
C ASN A 675 16.34 -18.69 -7.24
N VAL A 676 16.99 -18.75 -8.40
CA VAL A 676 18.17 -17.92 -8.72
C VAL A 676 17.92 -16.41 -8.60
N PHE A 677 16.69 -15.96 -8.85
CA PHE A 677 16.30 -14.56 -8.70
C PHE A 677 16.32 -14.16 -7.22
N TYR A 678 15.68 -14.95 -6.36
CA TYR A 678 15.61 -14.68 -4.93
C TYR A 678 16.93 -14.84 -4.20
N GLU A 679 17.79 -15.78 -4.61
CA GLU A 679 19.16 -15.87 -4.08
C GLU A 679 19.97 -14.59 -4.35
N ALA A 680 19.80 -13.98 -5.53
CA ALA A 680 20.45 -12.71 -5.86
C ALA A 680 19.81 -11.54 -5.09
N LEU A 681 18.48 -11.46 -5.06
CA LEU A 681 17.75 -10.39 -4.39
C LEU A 681 18.03 -10.39 -2.88
N ARG A 682 17.98 -11.55 -2.21
CA ARG A 682 18.28 -11.69 -0.77
C ARG A 682 19.64 -11.12 -0.41
N ARG A 683 20.67 -11.41 -1.22
CA ARG A 683 22.03 -10.89 -0.98
C ARG A 683 22.10 -9.38 -1.08
N LYS A 684 21.41 -8.78 -2.05
CA LYS A 684 21.38 -7.32 -2.23
C LYS A 684 20.54 -6.60 -1.18
N MET A 685 19.45 -7.21 -0.75
CA MET A 685 18.47 -6.62 0.19
C MET A 685 18.79 -6.87 1.67
N SER A 686 19.76 -7.74 1.99
CA SER A 686 20.02 -8.16 3.38
C SER A 686 20.19 -6.98 4.35
N ALA A 687 20.95 -5.94 3.97
CA ALA A 687 21.16 -4.78 4.82
C ALA A 687 19.88 -3.93 5.00
N VAL A 688 19.06 -3.83 3.94
CA VAL A 688 17.77 -3.12 3.98
C VAL A 688 16.76 -3.83 4.88
N ILE A 689 16.73 -5.17 4.84
CA ILE A 689 15.83 -5.95 5.70
C ILE A 689 16.24 -5.79 7.17
N GLU A 690 17.53 -5.92 7.49
CA GLU A 690 18.01 -5.74 8.86
C GLU A 690 17.77 -4.31 9.38
N SER A 691 17.87 -3.28 8.53
CA SER A 691 17.58 -1.90 8.94
C SER A 691 16.10 -1.60 9.18
N ALA A 692 15.21 -2.57 8.94
CA ALA A 692 13.80 -2.50 9.31
C ALA A 692 13.48 -3.15 10.67
N ARG A 693 14.49 -3.63 11.40
CA ARG A 693 14.34 -4.10 12.79
C ARG A 693 13.92 -2.93 13.69
N GLY A 694 12.88 -3.13 14.51
CA GLY A 694 12.40 -2.11 15.45
C GLY A 694 11.73 -0.89 14.82
N ILE A 695 11.61 -0.85 13.49
CA ILE A 695 11.10 0.32 12.75
C ILE A 695 9.68 0.70 13.18
N THR A 696 9.41 2.00 13.28
CA THR A 696 8.09 2.60 13.53
C THR A 696 7.83 3.72 12.51
N ALA A 697 6.62 4.30 12.53
CA ALA A 697 6.24 5.39 11.62
C ALA A 697 7.21 6.59 11.58
N SER A 698 7.91 6.90 12.69
CA SER A 698 8.80 8.06 12.80
C SER A 698 10.22 7.83 12.27
N ALA A 699 10.53 6.61 11.83
CA ALA A 699 11.86 6.29 11.30
C ALA A 699 12.12 7.03 9.98
N PRO A 700 13.22 7.79 9.84
CA PRO A 700 13.55 8.47 8.59
C PRO A 700 13.77 7.44 7.48
N ILE A 701 13.33 7.73 6.25
CA ILE A 701 13.70 6.92 5.09
C ILE A 701 15.19 7.14 4.82
N GLU A 702 16.04 6.31 5.39
CA GLU A 702 17.42 6.17 4.92
C GLU A 702 17.39 5.29 3.66
N VAL A 703 17.57 5.91 2.50
CA VAL A 703 17.93 5.19 1.27
C VAL A 703 19.44 4.93 1.38
N PRO A 704 19.90 3.67 1.46
CA PRO A 704 21.32 3.38 1.41
C PRO A 704 21.89 3.89 0.08
N ALA A 705 22.96 4.67 0.15
CA ALA A 705 23.66 5.21 -1.03
C ALA A 705 24.27 4.13 -1.93
#